data_AF-A0A845C5X4-F1
#
_entry.id   AF-A0A845C5X4-F1
#
_cell.length_a   1.000
_cell.length_b   1.000
_cell.length_c   1.000
_cell.angle_alpha   90.00
_cell.angle_beta   90.00
_cell.angle_gamma   90.00
#
_symmetry.space_group_name_H-M   'P 1'
#
loop_
_entity.id
_entity.type
_entity.pdbx_description
1 polymer ?
#
loop_
_entity_poly.entity_id
_entity_poly.type
_entity_poly.pdbx_seq_one_letter_code
_entity_poly.pdbx_strand_id
1 'polypeptide(L)'
;MAVSDEELVGSQLKPIVDKRGVRIWHCTCIPESRIRQRLDREAAKRSAERLLIFANDDEHLWLWPERRPSGGTRHVTHTYRPGEPNRALEQRIRRISFGLEEERGLTTLTVRERVRTAFNAEKITNRFYKDITKQRQQLACSIQGLKDEKDQELYASILLDRLIFLYFIQQKGFLDDDREYLTHRLQMVREWKGPDRFFGFYRAFLVPLFHQALGSSAPEYPDAKTKEVIGDVPYVNGGLFLEIPLEQNYAINVPDAAFEDVLRTFDRYRWHLDERPTGQPNEINPEVLGYILEQYINQKEMGAYYTADDITGYMSGVTIAGHFLDRINDASIWVTLRQDPERYIHDAMQHGARDSNRFPLALRPADWIGPEWEEDAPPKVGLPTEKLREAAYRVLAFRDTKRRIKSGEINDVNAAITANLNLVQLALDWLSKQTSPTTLLTAWQTLATLKVLDPTCGSGAFLLAAMKVLEELYESVFEGIRHHVAGSSHPNPYLSAIVADSEGNSAYFLRKSIALHNLYGVDILEEAVEIARLRLFLALVATVDQRERLEPLPDLDMNIRCGNILVGCVSTDDLQSIHEGNWVIAETVVAINEQAVKLRDIYRQFQEAQDTERRADVLKWKAKLQIGTDALRHQLDRLYSRSDSQATGWDFTKWHNTHQPFHWIAEFPEAVLEGGFSVVVGNPPFVRKHKVEYSYTPHVWNGRPKCW
;
A
#
# COMPACT_ATOMS: atom_id res chain seq x y z
N MET A 1 8.08 62.87 -0.02
CA MET A 1 7.54 61.78 -0.86
C MET A 1 7.17 60.66 0.09
N ALA A 2 5.88 60.53 0.40
CA ALA A 2 5.39 59.43 1.24
C ALA A 2 5.35 58.17 0.37
N VAL A 3 6.21 57.20 0.69
CA VAL A 3 6.14 55.85 0.12
C VAL A 3 4.77 55.30 0.51
N SER A 4 3.96 54.92 -0.47
CA SER A 4 2.64 54.33 -0.18
C SER A 4 2.81 53.03 0.60
N ASP A 5 1.88 52.69 1.52
CA ASP A 5 1.87 51.40 2.23
C ASP A 5 1.97 50.21 1.25
N GLU A 6 1.55 50.39 -0.01
CA GLU A 6 1.64 49.43 -1.09
C GLU A 6 3.07 49.19 -1.62
N GLU A 7 3.96 50.19 -1.63
CA GLU A 7 5.38 50.04 -1.99
C GLU A 7 6.18 49.35 -0.86
N LEU A 8 5.80 49.61 0.39
CA LEU A 8 6.37 48.96 1.57
C LEU A 8 6.10 47.45 1.58
N VAL A 9 4.89 47.00 1.23
CA VAL A 9 4.55 45.56 1.19
C VAL A 9 5.27 44.83 0.06
N GLY A 10 5.50 45.47 -1.10
CA GLY A 10 6.30 44.90 -2.19
C GLY A 10 7.77 44.61 -1.81
N SER A 11 8.33 45.39 -0.89
CA SER A 11 9.69 45.20 -0.36
C SER A 11 9.82 44.04 0.65
N GLN A 12 8.70 43.53 1.15
CA GLN A 12 8.66 42.44 2.12
C GLN A 12 8.71 41.05 1.47
N LEU A 13 8.55 40.95 0.15
CA LEU A 13 8.60 39.67 -0.56
C LEU A 13 10.06 39.25 -0.80
N LYS A 14 10.57 38.34 0.02
CA LYS A 14 11.96 37.86 -0.03
C LYS A 14 12.05 36.45 -0.60
N PRO A 15 12.96 36.18 -1.55
CA PRO A 15 13.17 34.81 -2.01
C PRO A 15 13.88 34.01 -0.91
N ILE A 16 13.39 32.82 -0.61
CA ILE A 16 13.98 31.95 0.44
C ILE A 16 14.63 30.70 -0.14
N VAL A 17 14.14 30.22 -1.29
CA VAL A 17 14.66 29.03 -1.97
C VAL A 17 14.51 29.23 -3.47
N ASP A 18 15.52 28.79 -4.22
CA ASP A 18 15.46 28.67 -5.68
C ASP A 18 15.96 27.28 -6.07
N LYS A 19 15.20 26.59 -6.92
CA LYS A 19 15.61 25.32 -7.52
C LYS A 19 15.27 25.32 -9.00
N ARG A 20 16.32 25.33 -9.84
CA ARG A 20 16.21 25.28 -11.31
C ARG A 20 15.15 26.26 -11.87
N GLY A 21 14.99 27.46 -11.29
CA GLY A 21 14.06 28.47 -11.80
C GLY A 21 12.64 28.44 -11.20
N VAL A 22 12.32 27.47 -10.33
CA VAL A 22 11.16 27.56 -9.43
C VAL A 22 11.60 28.22 -8.14
N ARG A 23 10.93 29.32 -7.77
CA ARG A 23 11.33 30.15 -6.62
C ARG A 23 10.26 30.23 -5.55
N ILE A 24 10.66 30.04 -4.30
CA ILE A 24 9.78 30.23 -3.14
C ILE A 24 10.01 31.63 -2.60
N TRP A 25 8.93 32.40 -2.49
CA TRP A 25 8.90 33.74 -1.95
C TRP A 25 8.22 33.75 -0.59
N HIS A 26 8.78 34.50 0.34
CA HIS A 26 8.27 34.64 1.69
C HIS A 26 7.91 36.09 1.98
N CYS A 27 6.80 36.30 2.69
CA CYS A 27 6.35 37.57 3.22
C CYS A 27 6.05 37.40 4.71
N THR A 28 6.58 38.28 5.55
CA THR A 28 6.43 38.24 7.02
C THR A 28 5.09 38.81 7.51
N CYS A 29 4.11 38.94 6.62
CA CYS A 29 2.73 39.22 7.00
C CYS A 29 1.78 38.46 6.08
N ILE A 30 0.51 38.31 6.51
CA ILE A 30 -0.58 37.80 5.68
C ILE A 30 -1.46 38.98 5.22
N PRO A 31 -1.17 39.59 4.06
CA PRO A 31 -1.94 40.72 3.58
C PRO A 31 -3.26 40.25 2.96
N GLU A 32 -4.21 41.15 2.75
CA GLU A 32 -5.50 40.83 2.13
C GLU A 32 -5.38 40.24 0.72
N SER A 33 -6.42 39.52 0.27
CA SER A 33 -6.44 38.78 -1.00
C SER A 33 -6.02 39.62 -2.21
N ARG A 34 -6.45 40.88 -2.28
CA ARG A 34 -6.13 41.80 -3.38
C ARG A 34 -4.64 42.14 -3.45
N ILE A 35 -4.02 42.31 -2.28
CA ILE A 35 -2.58 42.58 -2.16
C ILE A 35 -1.78 41.32 -2.47
N ARG A 36 -2.21 40.14 -2.00
CA ARG A 36 -1.58 38.84 -2.34
C ARG A 36 -1.54 38.60 -3.85
N GLN A 37 -2.62 38.90 -4.57
CA GLN A 37 -2.65 38.78 -6.03
C GLN A 37 -1.68 39.75 -6.72
N ARG A 38 -1.51 40.96 -6.18
CA ARG A 38 -0.54 41.94 -6.71
C ARG A 38 0.90 41.50 -6.44
N LEU A 39 1.19 41.01 -5.24
CA LEU A 39 2.49 40.43 -4.88
C LEU A 39 2.83 39.21 -5.74
N ASP A 40 1.84 38.37 -6.02
CA ASP A 40 2.00 37.27 -6.98
C ASP A 40 2.34 37.77 -8.40
N ARG A 41 1.71 38.86 -8.87
CA ARG A 41 2.06 39.47 -10.17
C ARG A 41 3.47 40.07 -10.17
N GLU A 42 3.89 40.71 -9.09
CA GLU A 42 5.26 41.24 -8.96
C GLU A 42 6.29 40.11 -8.90
N ALA A 43 6.03 39.05 -8.13
CA ALA A 43 6.87 37.86 -8.09
C ALA A 43 6.93 37.17 -9.46
N ALA A 44 5.85 37.20 -10.25
CA ALA A 44 5.80 36.65 -11.60
C ALA A 44 6.81 37.27 -12.56
N LYS A 45 7.11 38.57 -12.39
CA LYS A 45 8.09 39.29 -13.20
C LYS A 45 9.52 38.80 -12.94
N ARG A 46 9.78 38.26 -11.73
CA ARG A 46 11.11 37.83 -11.28
C ARG A 46 11.31 36.31 -11.35
N SER A 47 10.23 35.54 -11.23
CA SER A 47 10.21 34.09 -11.35
C SER A 47 8.85 33.64 -11.90
N ALA A 48 8.83 33.14 -13.13
CA ALA A 48 7.61 32.70 -13.77
C ALA A 48 6.94 31.55 -12.99
N GLU A 49 7.74 30.60 -12.52
CA GLU A 49 7.32 29.49 -11.66
C GLU A 49 7.67 29.82 -10.20
N ARG A 50 6.67 29.81 -9.32
CA ARG A 50 6.86 30.29 -7.95
C ARG A 50 5.83 29.73 -6.97
N LEU A 51 6.21 29.70 -5.71
CA LEU A 51 5.33 29.46 -4.56
C LEU A 51 5.46 30.67 -3.63
N LEU A 52 4.34 31.19 -3.12
CA LEU A 52 4.36 32.31 -2.17
C LEU A 52 3.96 31.80 -0.80
N ILE A 53 4.68 32.21 0.23
CA ILE A 53 4.41 31.91 1.63
C ILE A 53 4.21 33.24 2.32
N PHE A 54 3.03 33.46 2.86
CA PHE A 54 2.70 34.60 3.69
C PHE A 54 2.61 34.10 5.12
N ALA A 55 3.41 34.62 6.04
CA ALA A 55 3.44 34.13 7.42
C ALA A 55 3.38 35.30 8.39
N ASN A 56 2.62 35.16 9.46
CA ASN A 56 2.75 35.93 10.69
C ASN A 56 3.03 34.97 11.86
N ASP A 57 3.09 35.48 13.08
CA ASP A 57 3.44 34.66 14.26
C ASP A 57 2.40 33.56 14.56
N ASP A 58 1.15 33.71 14.08
CA ASP A 58 0.03 32.83 14.39
C ASP A 58 -0.38 31.89 13.24
N GLU A 59 -0.05 32.24 12.00
CA GLU A 59 -0.56 31.58 10.79
C GLU A 59 0.40 31.73 9.60
N HIS A 60 0.49 30.68 8.80
CA HIS A 60 1.12 30.65 7.49
C HIS A 60 0.06 30.37 6.41
N LEU A 61 0.14 31.08 5.30
CA LEU A 61 -0.67 30.93 4.11
C LEU A 61 0.25 30.69 2.91
N TRP A 62 0.23 29.47 2.40
CA TRP A 62 0.98 29.03 1.24
C TRP A 62 0.11 29.17 0.00
N LEU A 63 0.62 29.82 -1.04
CA LEU A 63 -0.13 30.23 -2.21
C LEU A 63 0.61 29.80 -3.47
N TRP A 64 0.02 28.82 -4.16
CA TRP A 64 0.49 28.29 -5.43
C TRP A 64 -0.31 28.91 -6.60
N PRO A 65 0.33 29.70 -7.47
CA PRO A 65 -0.30 30.30 -8.65
C PRO A 65 -0.36 29.30 -9.83
N GLU A 66 -1.54 28.74 -10.07
CA GLU A 66 -1.85 27.82 -11.17
C GLU A 66 -2.33 28.60 -12.42
N ARG A 67 -1.60 28.50 -13.54
CA ARG A 67 -2.04 29.09 -14.82
C ARG A 67 -3.19 28.29 -15.43
N ARG A 68 -4.24 28.96 -15.88
CA ARG A 68 -5.37 28.34 -16.57
C ARG A 68 -5.14 28.29 -18.08
N PRO A 69 -5.61 27.24 -18.78
CA PRO A 69 -5.61 27.17 -20.24
C PRO A 69 -6.39 28.31 -20.91
N SER A 70 -7.44 28.81 -20.25
CA SER A 70 -8.28 29.92 -20.71
C SER A 70 -7.63 31.31 -20.60
N GLY A 71 -6.38 31.38 -20.14
CA GLY A 71 -5.76 32.62 -19.68
C GLY A 71 -6.13 32.94 -18.22
N GLY A 72 -5.18 33.52 -17.49
CA GLY A 72 -5.32 33.89 -16.08
C GLY A 72 -4.64 32.93 -15.10
N THR A 73 -4.48 33.38 -13.85
CA THR A 73 -3.83 32.64 -12.76
C THR A 73 -4.84 32.41 -11.63
N ARG A 74 -5.01 31.14 -11.24
CA ARG A 74 -5.78 30.71 -10.08
C ARG A 74 -4.83 30.51 -8.91
N HIS A 75 -5.16 31.06 -7.74
CA HIS A 75 -4.35 30.87 -6.53
C HIS A 75 -4.90 29.72 -5.69
N VAL A 76 -4.11 28.65 -5.55
CA VAL A 76 -4.39 27.53 -4.65
C VAL A 76 -3.74 27.84 -3.31
N THR A 77 -4.54 27.92 -2.26
CA THR A 77 -4.07 28.28 -0.91
C THR A 77 -4.10 27.10 0.04
N HIS A 78 -3.10 27.04 0.92
CA HIS A 78 -3.01 26.11 2.05
C HIS A 78 -2.65 26.90 3.31
N THR A 79 -3.35 26.65 4.40
CA THR A 79 -3.14 27.33 5.69
C THR A 79 -2.50 26.39 6.68
N TYR A 80 -1.63 26.95 7.53
CA TYR A 80 -0.95 26.23 8.59
C TYR A 80 -0.83 27.15 9.80
N ARG A 81 -1.04 26.62 11.01
CA ARG A 81 -0.82 27.35 12.25
C ARG A 81 0.41 26.79 12.94
N PRO A 82 1.46 27.60 13.19
CA PRO A 82 2.61 27.19 13.98
C PRO A 82 2.18 26.58 15.31
N GLY A 83 2.68 25.37 15.61
CA GLY A 83 2.33 24.62 16.83
C GLY A 83 1.22 23.57 16.68
N GLU A 84 0.47 23.56 15.57
CA GLU A 84 -0.47 22.49 15.24
C GLU A 84 0.17 21.48 14.26
N PRO A 85 0.07 20.16 14.47
CA PRO A 85 0.57 19.18 13.51
C PRO A 85 -0.26 19.23 12.23
N ASN A 86 0.38 19.50 11.08
CA ASN A 86 -0.27 19.53 9.78
C ASN A 86 0.42 18.53 8.83
N ARG A 87 0.08 17.25 9.02
CA ARG A 87 0.65 16.13 8.26
C ARG A 87 0.47 16.28 6.75
N ALA A 88 -0.62 16.91 6.31
CA ALA A 88 -0.87 17.18 4.90
C ALA A 88 0.18 18.17 4.34
N LEU A 89 0.45 19.29 5.02
CA LEU A 89 1.50 20.22 4.59
C LEU A 89 2.89 19.59 4.66
N GLU A 90 3.17 18.80 5.71
CA GLU A 90 4.45 18.07 5.84
C GLU A 90 4.68 17.09 4.67
N GLN A 91 3.67 16.31 4.30
CA GLN A 91 3.73 15.41 3.14
C GLN A 91 3.97 16.19 1.84
N ARG A 92 3.33 17.36 1.67
CA ARG A 92 3.55 18.22 0.49
C ARG A 92 4.99 18.74 0.44
N ILE A 93 5.53 19.16 1.58
CA ILE A 93 6.92 19.64 1.69
C ILE A 93 7.89 18.50 1.39
N ARG A 94 7.66 17.30 1.93
CA ARG A 94 8.47 16.11 1.61
C ARG A 94 8.40 15.75 0.13
N ARG A 95 7.21 15.84 -0.49
CA ARG A 95 7.07 15.59 -1.92
C ARG A 95 7.84 16.57 -2.78
N ILE A 96 8.20 17.76 -2.30
CA ILE A 96 9.01 18.74 -3.04
C ILE A 96 10.47 18.83 -2.56
N SER A 97 10.93 17.86 -1.75
CA SER A 97 12.35 17.71 -1.45
C SER A 97 13.06 17.01 -2.61
N PHE A 98 14.35 17.29 -2.79
CA PHE A 98 15.18 16.67 -3.83
C PHE A 98 16.43 16.11 -3.19
N GLY A 99 16.69 14.82 -3.40
CA GLY A 99 17.94 14.19 -2.98
C GLY A 99 19.14 14.69 -3.78
N LEU A 100 20.35 14.55 -3.22
CA LEU A 100 21.60 14.94 -3.89
C LEU A 100 21.87 14.12 -5.16
N GLU A 101 21.36 12.89 -5.22
CA GLU A 101 21.52 11.98 -6.36
C GLU A 101 20.70 12.42 -7.57
N GLU A 102 19.56 13.06 -7.33
CA GLU A 102 18.65 13.56 -8.38
C GLU A 102 19.25 14.79 -9.10
N GLU A 103 20.25 15.46 -8.52
CA GLU A 103 20.74 16.79 -8.94
C GLU A 103 21.16 16.87 -10.41
N ARG A 104 21.72 15.76 -10.94
CA ARG A 104 22.24 15.69 -12.32
C ARG A 104 21.14 15.61 -13.37
N GLY A 105 19.93 15.18 -13.01
CA GLY A 105 18.79 15.02 -13.92
C GLY A 105 17.72 16.11 -13.81
N LEU A 106 17.82 17.01 -12.83
CA LEU A 106 16.76 17.99 -12.57
C LEU A 106 16.69 19.11 -13.60
N THR A 107 15.51 19.26 -14.22
CA THR A 107 15.15 20.39 -15.08
C THR A 107 14.13 21.31 -14.40
N THR A 108 13.99 22.54 -14.90
CA THR A 108 12.93 23.47 -14.45
C THR A 108 11.53 22.85 -14.56
N LEU A 109 11.29 22.09 -15.63
CA LEU A 109 10.03 21.39 -15.86
C LEU A 109 9.77 20.36 -14.75
N THR A 110 10.76 19.51 -14.44
CA THR A 110 10.67 18.48 -13.40
C THR A 110 10.40 19.08 -12.02
N VAL A 111 11.10 20.16 -11.67
CA VAL A 111 10.92 20.84 -10.37
C VAL A 111 9.54 21.48 -10.28
N ARG A 112 9.09 22.15 -11.35
CA ARG A 112 7.74 22.75 -11.41
C ARG A 112 6.67 21.70 -11.19
N GLU A 113 6.80 20.55 -11.86
CA GLU A 113 5.79 19.51 -11.80
C GLU A 113 5.66 18.86 -10.44
N ARG A 114 6.79 18.62 -9.77
CA ARG A 114 6.79 18.09 -8.41
C ARG A 114 6.09 19.03 -7.43
N VAL A 115 6.35 20.35 -7.53
CA VAL A 115 5.66 21.37 -6.72
C VAL A 115 4.16 21.42 -7.04
N ARG A 116 3.81 21.36 -8.33
CA ARG A 116 2.41 21.39 -8.77
C ARG A 116 1.62 20.21 -8.23
N THR A 117 2.12 18.97 -8.37
CA THR A 117 1.46 17.76 -7.86
C THR A 117 1.31 17.82 -6.35
N ALA A 118 2.39 18.18 -5.64
CA ALA A 118 2.37 18.29 -4.19
C ALA A 118 1.28 19.26 -3.73
N PHE A 119 1.18 20.47 -4.29
CA PHE A 119 0.23 21.49 -3.82
C PHE A 119 -1.17 21.41 -4.45
N ASN A 120 -1.41 20.55 -5.45
CA ASN A 120 -2.73 20.36 -6.08
C ASN A 120 -3.46 19.04 -5.71
N ALA A 121 -2.81 18.03 -5.12
CA ALA A 121 -3.37 16.68 -4.93
C ALA A 121 -4.73 16.62 -4.19
N GLU A 122 -4.85 17.21 -3.00
CA GLU A 122 -6.04 17.05 -2.12
C GLU A 122 -7.40 17.51 -2.74
N LYS A 123 -7.39 18.45 -3.71
CA LYS A 123 -8.64 18.86 -4.40
C LYS A 123 -9.04 17.90 -5.51
N ILE A 124 -8.06 17.25 -6.16
CA ILE A 124 -8.29 16.22 -7.17
C ILE A 124 -8.82 14.96 -6.47
N THR A 125 -8.15 14.57 -5.39
CA THR A 125 -8.48 13.44 -4.52
C THR A 125 -9.92 13.51 -3.99
N ASN A 126 -10.30 14.62 -3.36
CA ASN A 126 -11.67 14.80 -2.84
C ASN A 126 -12.75 14.87 -3.93
N ARG A 127 -12.42 15.38 -5.13
CA ARG A 127 -13.37 15.44 -6.24
C ARG A 127 -13.56 14.05 -6.86
N PHE A 128 -12.47 13.36 -7.18
CA PHE A 128 -12.48 12.01 -7.71
C PHE A 128 -13.26 11.08 -6.80
N TYR A 129 -13.00 11.14 -5.49
CA TYR A 129 -13.78 10.41 -4.50
C TYR A 129 -15.29 10.60 -4.66
N LYS A 130 -15.77 11.85 -4.60
CA LYS A 130 -17.20 12.17 -4.73
C LYS A 130 -17.78 11.70 -6.05
N ASP A 131 -17.01 11.84 -7.13
CA ASP A 131 -17.42 11.44 -8.47
C ASP A 131 -17.54 9.90 -8.55
N ILE A 132 -16.58 9.14 -8.02
CA ILE A 132 -16.58 7.66 -7.97
C ILE A 132 -17.71 7.12 -7.08
N THR A 133 -17.89 7.66 -5.87
CA THR A 133 -18.98 7.23 -4.98
C THR A 133 -20.34 7.47 -5.63
N LYS A 134 -20.50 8.62 -6.29
CA LYS A 134 -21.72 8.92 -7.06
C LYS A 134 -21.91 7.92 -8.21
N GLN A 135 -20.86 7.62 -8.97
CA GLN A 135 -20.94 6.63 -10.06
C GLN A 135 -21.31 5.24 -9.53
N ARG A 136 -20.74 4.81 -8.40
CA ARG A 136 -21.07 3.53 -7.76
C ARG A 136 -22.55 3.43 -7.39
N GLN A 137 -23.10 4.47 -6.76
CA GLN A 137 -24.54 4.52 -6.41
C GLN A 137 -25.44 4.51 -7.65
N GLN A 138 -25.10 5.32 -8.67
CA GLN A 138 -25.87 5.36 -9.92
C GLN A 138 -25.84 4.02 -10.67
N LEU A 139 -24.68 3.35 -10.66
CA LEU A 139 -24.51 2.03 -11.25
C LEU A 139 -25.34 0.98 -10.49
N ALA A 140 -25.29 0.98 -9.15
CA ALA A 140 -26.10 0.10 -8.30
C ALA A 140 -27.59 0.19 -8.62
N CYS A 141 -28.15 1.42 -8.66
CA CYS A 141 -29.56 1.63 -9.01
C CYS A 141 -29.93 1.22 -10.45
N SER A 142 -28.94 1.12 -11.35
CA SER A 142 -29.16 0.80 -12.76
C SER A 142 -29.06 -0.70 -13.06
N ILE A 143 -28.52 -1.51 -12.14
CA ILE A 143 -28.35 -2.95 -12.33
C ILE A 143 -29.70 -3.66 -12.28
N GLN A 144 -29.98 -4.44 -13.32
CA GLN A 144 -31.18 -5.26 -13.47
C GLN A 144 -30.84 -6.74 -13.30
N GLY A 145 -31.77 -7.53 -12.76
CA GLY A 145 -31.65 -9.00 -12.65
C GLY A 145 -31.18 -9.53 -11.29
N LEU A 146 -30.73 -8.64 -10.40
CA LEU A 146 -30.44 -8.96 -8.99
C LEU A 146 -31.68 -8.72 -8.11
N LYS A 147 -31.81 -9.47 -7.02
CA LYS A 147 -33.00 -9.47 -6.16
C LYS A 147 -32.94 -8.43 -5.03
N ASP A 148 -31.76 -8.22 -4.46
CA ASP A 148 -31.55 -7.42 -3.25
C ASP A 148 -30.59 -6.25 -3.51
N GLU A 149 -30.82 -5.13 -2.82
CA GLU A 149 -30.04 -3.89 -2.95
C GLU A 149 -28.57 -4.11 -2.56
N LYS A 150 -28.31 -4.97 -1.57
CA LYS A 150 -26.95 -5.33 -1.15
C LYS A 150 -26.15 -5.99 -2.28
N ASP A 151 -26.77 -6.91 -3.02
CA ASP A 151 -26.12 -7.57 -4.17
C ASP A 151 -25.87 -6.56 -5.31
N GLN A 152 -26.78 -5.59 -5.50
CA GLN A 152 -26.59 -4.51 -6.48
C GLN A 152 -25.41 -3.60 -6.12
N GLU A 153 -25.28 -3.20 -4.86
CA GLU A 153 -24.16 -2.37 -4.37
C GLU A 153 -22.82 -3.12 -4.47
N LEU A 154 -22.81 -4.40 -4.09
CA LEU A 154 -21.63 -5.25 -4.21
C LEU A 154 -21.23 -5.41 -5.68
N TYR A 155 -22.17 -5.76 -6.55
CA TYR A 155 -21.87 -5.94 -7.97
C TYR A 155 -21.44 -4.64 -8.66
N ALA A 156 -22.06 -3.51 -8.31
CA ALA A 156 -21.64 -2.19 -8.81
C ALA A 156 -20.20 -1.86 -8.41
N SER A 157 -19.79 -2.25 -7.20
CA SER A 157 -18.42 -2.07 -6.71
C SER A 157 -17.43 -2.87 -7.55
N ILE A 158 -17.67 -4.17 -7.71
CA ILE A 158 -16.83 -5.07 -8.52
C ILE A 158 -16.74 -4.60 -9.97
N LEU A 159 -17.87 -4.23 -10.57
CA LEU A 159 -17.92 -3.74 -11.95
C LEU A 159 -17.13 -2.43 -12.12
N LEU A 160 -17.22 -1.51 -11.16
CA LEU A 160 -16.47 -0.26 -11.19
C LEU A 160 -14.97 -0.50 -11.03
N ASP A 161 -14.56 -1.42 -10.14
CA ASP A 161 -13.15 -1.75 -9.91
C ASP A 161 -12.53 -2.44 -11.13
N ARG A 162 -13.28 -3.32 -11.82
CA ARG A 162 -12.90 -3.87 -13.13
C ARG A 162 -12.69 -2.76 -14.18
N LEU A 163 -13.59 -1.78 -14.25
CA LEU A 163 -13.47 -0.65 -15.18
C LEU A 163 -12.28 0.26 -14.84
N ILE A 164 -12.02 0.50 -13.55
CA ILE A 164 -10.84 1.26 -13.07
C ILE A 164 -9.56 0.55 -13.52
N PHE A 165 -9.47 -0.77 -13.32
CA PHE A 165 -8.32 -1.55 -13.77
C PHE A 165 -8.10 -1.41 -15.29
N LEU A 166 -9.17 -1.55 -16.08
CA LEU A 166 -9.11 -1.37 -17.54
C LEU A 166 -8.61 0.02 -17.94
N TYR A 167 -9.06 1.06 -17.24
CA TYR A 167 -8.57 2.43 -17.47
C TYR A 167 -7.10 2.62 -17.16
N PHE A 168 -6.54 1.90 -16.18
CA PHE A 168 -5.10 1.93 -15.94
C PHE A 168 -4.34 1.22 -17.06
N ILE A 169 -4.75 0.00 -17.43
CA ILE A 169 -3.98 -0.80 -18.38
C ILE A 169 -4.13 -0.33 -19.84
N GLN A 170 -5.24 0.30 -20.22
CA GLN A 170 -5.40 0.89 -21.55
C GLN A 170 -4.37 2.01 -21.79
N GLN A 171 -3.92 2.72 -20.74
CA GLN A 171 -2.89 3.77 -20.89
C GLN A 171 -1.52 3.21 -21.28
N LYS A 172 -1.26 1.93 -20.99
CA LYS A 172 -0.07 1.20 -21.45
C LYS A 172 -0.23 0.69 -22.90
N GLY A 173 -1.39 0.89 -23.53
CA GLY A 173 -1.69 0.33 -24.86
C GLY A 173 -1.99 -1.17 -24.82
N PHE A 174 -2.26 -1.74 -23.64
CA PHE A 174 -2.47 -3.18 -23.52
C PHE A 174 -3.82 -3.64 -24.08
N LEU A 175 -4.77 -2.75 -24.31
CA LEU A 175 -6.07 -3.10 -24.87
C LEU A 175 -6.13 -2.64 -26.34
N ASP A 176 -5.81 -3.55 -27.27
CA ASP A 176 -5.82 -3.32 -28.72
C ASP A 176 -5.00 -2.10 -29.19
N ASP A 177 -3.89 -1.80 -28.49
CA ASP A 177 -3.08 -0.58 -28.67
C ASP A 177 -3.88 0.73 -28.60
N ASP A 178 -5.05 0.69 -27.94
CA ASP A 178 -6.00 1.78 -27.85
C ASP A 178 -6.02 2.37 -26.43
N ARG A 179 -5.59 3.64 -26.32
CA ARG A 179 -5.56 4.36 -25.03
C ARG A 179 -6.92 4.90 -24.60
N GLU A 180 -7.91 4.85 -25.48
CA GLU A 180 -9.31 5.21 -25.25
C GLU A 180 -10.25 4.01 -25.50
N TYR A 181 -9.71 2.79 -25.37
CA TYR A 181 -10.34 1.52 -25.70
C TYR A 181 -11.82 1.42 -25.31
N LEU A 182 -12.16 1.62 -24.04
CA LEU A 182 -13.54 1.45 -23.57
C LEU A 182 -14.54 2.42 -24.22
N THR A 183 -14.11 3.66 -24.45
CA THR A 183 -14.93 4.69 -25.09
C THR A 183 -15.16 4.35 -26.56
N HIS A 184 -14.11 3.94 -27.28
CA HIS A 184 -14.24 3.50 -28.66
C HIS A 184 -15.09 2.23 -28.80
N ARG A 185 -14.95 1.25 -27.91
CA ARG A 185 -15.77 0.02 -27.95
C ARG A 185 -17.23 0.28 -27.64
N LEU A 186 -17.53 1.19 -26.71
CA LEU A 186 -18.91 1.61 -26.45
C LEU A 186 -19.56 2.20 -27.70
N GLN A 187 -18.82 3.04 -28.45
CA GLN A 187 -19.29 3.60 -29.70
C GLN A 187 -19.51 2.52 -30.78
N MET A 188 -18.55 1.61 -30.96
CA MET A 188 -18.67 0.50 -31.92
C MET A 188 -19.89 -0.38 -31.65
N VAL A 189 -20.15 -0.74 -30.38
CA VAL A 189 -21.33 -1.55 -30.01
C VAL A 189 -22.64 -0.82 -30.30
N ARG A 190 -22.67 0.52 -30.16
CA ARG A 190 -23.85 1.31 -30.52
C ARG A 190 -24.11 1.35 -32.00
N GLU A 191 -23.07 1.58 -32.79
CA GLU A 191 -23.16 1.57 -34.26
C GLU A 191 -23.59 0.18 -34.76
N TRP A 192 -23.26 -0.86 -34.01
CA TRP A 192 -23.64 -2.23 -34.29
C TRP A 192 -25.06 -2.64 -33.88
N LYS A 193 -25.76 -1.88 -33.02
CA LYS A 193 -27.18 -2.11 -32.69
C LYS A 193 -28.07 -1.85 -33.91
N GLY A 194 -28.01 -2.73 -34.89
CA GLY A 194 -29.01 -2.88 -35.93
C GLY A 194 -30.32 -3.41 -35.34
N PRO A 195 -31.39 -3.48 -36.16
CA PRO A 195 -32.74 -3.82 -35.69
C PRO A 195 -32.88 -5.23 -35.08
N ASP A 196 -31.93 -6.14 -35.30
CA ASP A 196 -32.02 -7.57 -34.94
C ASP A 196 -31.20 -8.01 -33.70
N ARG A 197 -30.55 -7.11 -32.94
CA ARG A 197 -29.77 -7.48 -31.73
C ARG A 197 -30.30 -6.84 -30.45
N PHE A 198 -30.60 -7.70 -29.47
CA PHE A 198 -31.23 -7.35 -28.19
C PHE A 198 -30.26 -6.87 -27.08
N PHE A 199 -28.94 -7.09 -27.20
CA PHE A 199 -28.00 -6.95 -26.09
C PHE A 199 -27.21 -5.62 -26.12
N GLY A 200 -27.06 -4.98 -24.95
CA GLY A 200 -26.30 -3.72 -24.76
C GLY A 200 -24.80 -3.91 -24.55
N PHE A 201 -24.08 -2.82 -24.33
CA PHE A 201 -22.61 -2.76 -24.14
C PHE A 201 -22.12 -3.77 -23.09
N TYR A 202 -22.86 -3.91 -22.00
CA TYR A 202 -22.52 -4.86 -20.94
C TYR A 202 -22.49 -6.31 -21.42
N ARG A 203 -23.61 -6.85 -21.95
CA ARG A 203 -23.69 -8.26 -22.34
C ARG A 203 -22.97 -8.57 -23.67
N ALA A 204 -23.00 -7.62 -24.61
CA ALA A 204 -22.43 -7.82 -25.93
C ALA A 204 -20.90 -7.65 -25.96
N PHE A 205 -20.32 -6.90 -25.01
CA PHE A 205 -18.90 -6.60 -25.00
C PHE A 205 -18.24 -6.82 -23.64
N LEU A 206 -18.69 -6.20 -22.55
CA LEU A 206 -17.98 -6.29 -21.27
C LEU A 206 -17.93 -7.71 -20.70
N VAL A 207 -19.04 -8.46 -20.74
CA VAL A 207 -19.09 -9.85 -20.25
C VAL A 207 -18.12 -10.75 -21.04
N PRO A 208 -18.16 -10.78 -22.39
CA PRO A 208 -17.13 -11.45 -23.20
C PRO A 208 -15.70 -10.96 -22.93
N LEU A 209 -15.49 -9.65 -22.82
CA LEU A 209 -14.16 -9.07 -22.52
C LEU A 209 -13.63 -9.60 -21.19
N PHE A 210 -14.44 -9.58 -20.13
CA PHE A 210 -14.03 -10.04 -18.81
C PHE A 210 -13.73 -11.53 -18.80
N HIS A 211 -14.68 -12.38 -19.17
CA HIS A 211 -14.57 -13.81 -18.88
C HIS A 211 -13.90 -14.61 -20.00
N GLN A 212 -14.08 -14.19 -21.26
CA GLN A 212 -13.57 -14.93 -22.42
C GLN A 212 -12.25 -14.36 -22.94
N ALA A 213 -12.03 -13.04 -22.87
CA ALA A 213 -10.79 -12.46 -23.37
C ALA A 213 -9.74 -12.33 -22.26
N LEU A 214 -9.99 -11.45 -21.27
CA LEU A 214 -9.07 -11.20 -20.16
C LEU A 214 -9.00 -12.39 -19.19
N GLY A 215 -10.11 -13.14 -19.07
CA GLY A 215 -10.27 -14.28 -18.19
C GLY A 215 -9.90 -15.64 -18.81
N SER A 216 -9.55 -15.73 -20.11
CA SER A 216 -9.21 -17.00 -20.79
C SER A 216 -7.94 -16.92 -21.63
N SER A 217 -7.02 -17.88 -21.46
CA SER A 217 -5.82 -18.02 -22.30
C SER A 217 -6.12 -18.58 -23.69
N ALA A 218 -7.31 -19.17 -23.86
CA ALA A 218 -7.86 -19.62 -25.14
C ALA A 218 -9.26 -19.01 -25.29
N PRO A 219 -9.38 -17.80 -25.85
CA PRO A 219 -10.65 -17.11 -25.94
C PRO A 219 -11.57 -17.80 -26.96
N GLU A 220 -12.74 -18.25 -26.49
CA GLU A 220 -13.84 -18.72 -27.34
C GLU A 220 -14.93 -17.65 -27.36
N TYR A 221 -15.03 -16.94 -28.48
CA TYR A 221 -16.00 -15.87 -28.65
C TYR A 221 -17.35 -16.40 -29.18
N PRO A 222 -18.49 -15.86 -28.72
CA PRO A 222 -19.82 -16.26 -29.17
C PRO A 222 -20.03 -16.11 -30.68
N ASP A 223 -19.46 -15.05 -31.27
CA ASP A 223 -19.51 -14.81 -32.70
C ASP A 223 -18.27 -14.02 -33.19
N ALA A 224 -18.04 -14.04 -34.50
CA ALA A 224 -16.88 -13.39 -35.13
C ALA A 224 -16.87 -11.86 -34.92
N LYS A 225 -18.03 -11.25 -34.72
CA LYS A 225 -18.14 -9.81 -34.52
C LYS A 225 -17.84 -9.42 -33.08
N THR A 226 -18.18 -10.26 -32.09
CA THR A 226 -17.69 -10.09 -30.72
C THR A 226 -16.16 -10.11 -30.68
N LYS A 227 -15.53 -11.02 -31.43
CA LYS A 227 -14.06 -11.06 -31.56
C LYS A 227 -13.51 -9.77 -32.20
N GLU A 228 -14.16 -9.27 -33.24
CA GLU A 228 -13.79 -8.01 -33.92
C GLU A 228 -13.89 -6.80 -32.96
N VAL A 229 -14.98 -6.71 -32.20
CA VAL A 229 -15.20 -5.61 -31.25
C VAL A 229 -14.24 -5.68 -30.06
N ILE A 230 -13.87 -6.86 -29.58
CA ILE A 230 -12.86 -6.97 -28.52
C ILE A 230 -11.48 -6.59 -29.08
N GLY A 231 -11.12 -7.11 -30.25
CA GLY A 231 -9.79 -6.90 -30.80
C GLY A 231 -8.74 -7.69 -29.99
N ASP A 232 -7.53 -7.15 -29.94
CA ASP A 232 -6.37 -7.84 -29.40
C ASP A 232 -6.08 -7.42 -27.94
N VAL A 233 -6.42 -8.28 -26.98
CA VAL A 233 -6.27 -8.01 -25.53
C VAL A 233 -5.49 -9.13 -24.83
N PRO A 234 -4.73 -8.84 -23.76
CA PRO A 234 -3.94 -9.85 -23.07
C PRO A 234 -4.82 -10.74 -22.20
N TYR A 235 -4.33 -11.93 -21.92
CA TYR A 235 -4.87 -12.76 -20.85
C TYR A 235 -4.31 -12.24 -19.51
N VAL A 236 -5.20 -11.94 -18.56
CA VAL A 236 -4.85 -11.29 -17.30
C VAL A 236 -5.17 -12.15 -16.08
N ASN A 237 -6.06 -13.15 -16.20
CA ASN A 237 -6.52 -14.09 -15.15
C ASN A 237 -5.85 -13.98 -13.79
N GLY A 238 -6.60 -13.54 -12.78
CA GLY A 238 -6.16 -13.41 -11.39
C GLY A 238 -7.30 -12.94 -10.49
N GLY A 239 -8.38 -13.72 -10.37
CA GLY A 239 -9.54 -13.37 -9.55
C GLY A 239 -10.45 -12.28 -10.16
N LEU A 240 -9.91 -11.10 -10.50
CA LEU A 240 -10.66 -9.89 -10.85
C LEU A 240 -11.67 -10.08 -11.99
N PHE A 241 -11.34 -10.87 -13.01
CA PHE A 241 -12.18 -11.11 -14.20
C PHE A 241 -12.83 -12.50 -14.24
N LEU A 242 -12.65 -13.30 -13.19
CA LEU A 242 -13.37 -14.57 -13.09
C LEU A 242 -14.85 -14.32 -12.82
N GLU A 243 -15.70 -15.22 -13.32
CA GLU A 243 -17.12 -15.19 -13.02
C GLU A 243 -17.35 -15.39 -11.53
N ILE A 244 -18.10 -14.48 -10.90
CA ILE A 244 -18.50 -14.59 -9.50
C ILE A 244 -19.86 -15.30 -9.39
N PRO A 245 -20.23 -15.83 -8.20
CA PRO A 245 -21.52 -16.50 -8.00
C PRO A 245 -22.74 -15.66 -8.42
N LEU A 246 -22.69 -14.33 -8.26
CA LEU A 246 -23.79 -13.46 -8.72
C LEU A 246 -23.98 -13.51 -10.24
N GLU A 247 -22.90 -13.56 -11.01
CA GLU A 247 -22.94 -13.62 -12.48
C GLU A 247 -23.42 -14.97 -13.00
N GLN A 248 -23.14 -16.05 -12.26
CA GLN A 248 -23.57 -17.41 -12.59
C GLN A 248 -25.05 -17.65 -12.25
N ASN A 249 -25.52 -17.10 -11.13
CA ASN A 249 -26.84 -17.38 -10.60
C ASN A 249 -27.92 -16.41 -11.12
N TYR A 250 -27.53 -15.24 -11.62
CA TYR A 250 -28.46 -14.20 -12.04
C TYR A 250 -28.23 -13.72 -13.46
N ALA A 251 -29.31 -13.43 -14.18
CA ALA A 251 -29.25 -12.87 -15.52
C ALA A 251 -29.06 -11.34 -15.46
N ILE A 252 -27.88 -10.90 -15.02
CA ILE A 252 -27.57 -9.48 -14.81
C ILE A 252 -27.59 -8.71 -16.14
N ASN A 253 -28.10 -7.48 -16.10
CA ASN A 253 -28.04 -6.53 -17.21
C ASN A 253 -27.84 -5.10 -16.70
N VAL A 254 -27.03 -4.32 -17.42
CA VAL A 254 -26.76 -2.91 -17.11
C VAL A 254 -26.98 -2.07 -18.37
N PRO A 255 -27.81 -1.01 -18.34
CA PRO A 255 -28.05 -0.14 -19.48
C PRO A 255 -26.81 0.64 -19.93
N ASP A 256 -26.66 0.87 -21.24
CA ASP A 256 -25.54 1.61 -21.83
C ASP A 256 -25.37 3.02 -21.22
N ALA A 257 -26.47 3.68 -20.86
CA ALA A 257 -26.45 5.03 -20.26
C ALA A 257 -25.68 5.08 -18.94
N ALA A 258 -25.68 3.99 -18.15
CA ALA A 258 -24.91 3.93 -16.92
C ALA A 258 -23.39 3.95 -17.22
N PHE A 259 -22.96 3.25 -18.27
CA PHE A 259 -21.54 3.27 -18.67
C PHE A 259 -21.14 4.60 -19.30
N GLU A 260 -22.03 5.31 -19.99
CA GLU A 260 -21.73 6.66 -20.50
C GLU A 260 -21.31 7.61 -19.39
N ASP A 261 -22.07 7.61 -18.29
CA ASP A 261 -21.80 8.51 -17.18
C ASP A 261 -20.50 8.12 -16.44
N VAL A 262 -20.23 6.82 -16.31
CA VAL A 262 -18.98 6.32 -15.74
C VAL A 262 -17.78 6.71 -16.60
N LEU A 263 -17.78 6.37 -17.89
CA LEU A 263 -16.67 6.66 -18.80
C LEU A 263 -16.44 8.17 -18.94
N ARG A 264 -17.51 8.97 -19.09
CA ARG A 264 -17.42 10.44 -19.13
C ARG A 264 -16.83 11.02 -17.85
N THR A 265 -17.06 10.37 -16.71
CA THR A 265 -16.45 10.77 -15.44
C THR A 265 -14.97 10.42 -15.43
N PHE A 266 -14.61 9.21 -15.85
CA PHE A 266 -13.22 8.73 -15.87
C PHE A 266 -12.35 9.54 -16.84
N ASP A 267 -12.89 9.96 -17.99
CA ASP A 267 -12.20 10.79 -18.99
C ASP A 267 -11.81 12.19 -18.49
N ARG A 268 -12.37 12.64 -17.36
CA ARG A 268 -11.97 13.92 -16.71
C ARG A 268 -10.63 13.82 -15.99
N TYR A 269 -10.16 12.59 -15.78
CA TYR A 269 -8.96 12.25 -15.04
C TYR A 269 -7.90 11.69 -15.99
N ARG A 270 -6.64 11.90 -15.63
CA ARG A 270 -5.49 11.32 -16.32
C ARG A 270 -4.99 10.14 -15.51
N TRP A 271 -5.05 8.96 -16.11
CA TRP A 271 -4.70 7.71 -15.45
C TRP A 271 -3.23 7.39 -15.73
N HIS A 272 -2.50 6.95 -14.71
CA HIS A 272 -1.09 6.54 -14.83
C HIS A 272 -0.80 5.40 -13.85
N LEU A 273 -0.03 4.41 -14.30
CA LEU A 273 0.37 3.26 -13.49
C LEU A 273 1.66 3.50 -12.68
N ASP A 274 2.46 4.48 -13.07
CA ASP A 274 3.71 4.82 -12.38
C ASP A 274 3.41 5.64 -11.11
N GLU A 275 4.14 5.36 -10.03
CA GLU A 275 4.11 6.15 -8.78
C GLU A 275 4.79 7.52 -8.99
N ARG A 276 5.58 7.69 -10.06
CA ARG A 276 6.23 8.96 -10.39
C ARG A 276 5.20 9.99 -10.85
N PRO A 277 5.07 11.13 -10.14
CA PRO A 277 4.12 12.15 -10.53
C PRO A 277 4.55 12.82 -11.84
N THR A 278 3.73 12.73 -12.88
CA THR A 278 4.03 13.33 -14.20
C THR A 278 3.83 14.84 -14.22
N GLY A 279 3.18 15.38 -13.20
CA GLY A 279 2.90 16.80 -13.13
C GLY A 279 1.77 17.21 -14.05
N GLN A 280 0.70 16.42 -14.14
CA GLN A 280 -0.50 16.86 -14.87
C GLN A 280 -1.71 17.06 -13.93
N PRO A 281 -2.64 17.97 -14.24
CA PRO A 281 -3.78 18.20 -13.34
C PRO A 281 -4.77 17.04 -13.49
N ASN A 282 -5.45 16.67 -12.40
CA ASN A 282 -6.40 15.55 -12.32
C ASN A 282 -5.77 14.15 -12.56
N GLU A 283 -4.54 13.97 -12.12
CA GLU A 283 -3.79 12.72 -12.26
C GLU A 283 -4.19 11.69 -11.18
N ILE A 284 -4.43 10.44 -11.57
CA ILE A 284 -4.86 9.31 -10.72
C ILE A 284 -3.87 8.15 -10.88
N ASN A 285 -3.18 7.78 -9.79
CA ASN A 285 -2.31 6.59 -9.67
C ASN A 285 -2.85 5.62 -8.62
N PRO A 286 -2.29 4.39 -8.52
CA PRO A 286 -2.65 3.44 -7.47
C PRO A 286 -2.49 3.96 -6.02
N GLU A 287 -1.54 4.86 -5.75
CA GLU A 287 -1.35 5.48 -4.42
C GLU A 287 -2.52 6.43 -4.07
N VAL A 288 -2.88 7.32 -5.00
CA VAL A 288 -4.01 8.24 -4.87
C VAL A 288 -5.32 7.46 -4.73
N LEU A 289 -5.48 6.35 -5.48
CA LEU A 289 -6.62 5.46 -5.35
C LEU A 289 -6.72 4.87 -3.94
N GLY A 290 -5.61 4.35 -3.40
CA GLY A 290 -5.53 3.84 -2.03
C GLY A 290 -5.91 4.91 -1.00
N TYR A 291 -5.27 6.08 -1.07
CA TYR A 291 -5.55 7.19 -0.15
C TYR A 291 -7.03 7.63 -0.18
N ILE A 292 -7.63 7.74 -1.37
CA ILE A 292 -9.03 8.14 -1.54
C ILE A 292 -9.97 7.15 -0.90
N LEU A 293 -9.74 5.87 -1.13
CA LEU A 293 -10.66 4.83 -0.71
C LEU A 293 -10.50 4.49 0.77
N GLU A 294 -9.33 4.70 1.35
CA GLU A 294 -9.19 4.69 2.82
C GLU A 294 -9.94 5.83 3.47
N GLN A 295 -9.87 7.06 2.92
CA GLN A 295 -10.67 8.17 3.45
C GLN A 295 -12.18 7.89 3.40
N TYR A 296 -12.64 7.10 2.42
CA TYR A 296 -14.01 6.63 2.34
C TYR A 296 -14.37 5.63 3.44
N ILE A 297 -13.56 4.58 3.58
CA ILE A 297 -13.74 3.52 4.58
C ILE A 297 -13.74 4.12 6.00
N ASN A 298 -12.80 5.02 6.27
CA ASN A 298 -12.64 5.72 7.55
C ASN A 298 -13.83 6.65 7.89
N GLN A 299 -14.67 7.03 6.92
CA GLN A 299 -15.91 7.78 7.19
C GLN A 299 -17.07 6.87 7.60
N LYS A 300 -17.09 5.62 7.13
CA LYS A 300 -18.08 4.61 7.55
C LYS A 300 -17.76 4.04 8.94
N GLU A 301 -16.49 3.87 9.28
CA GLU A 301 -16.04 3.39 10.59
C GLU A 301 -15.23 4.44 11.36
N MET A 302 -15.76 4.87 12.51
CA MET A 302 -15.08 5.76 13.46
C MET A 302 -13.86 5.07 14.10
N GLY A 303 -12.74 4.91 13.38
CA GLY A 303 -11.52 4.34 13.97
C GLY A 303 -10.33 4.07 13.06
N ALA A 304 -10.49 3.98 11.74
CA ALA A 304 -9.36 3.72 10.86
C ALA A 304 -8.66 5.04 10.47
N TYR A 305 -7.34 5.06 10.63
CA TYR A 305 -6.48 6.20 10.29
C TYR A 305 -5.46 5.74 9.26
N TYR A 306 -5.28 6.52 8.19
CA TYR A 306 -4.21 6.29 7.22
C TYR A 306 -2.85 6.28 7.93
N THR A 307 -2.14 5.17 7.79
CA THR A 307 -0.74 5.06 8.18
C THR A 307 0.09 5.53 7.00
N ALA A 308 0.78 6.65 7.18
CA ALA A 308 1.59 7.24 6.11
C ALA A 308 2.65 6.25 5.60
N ASP A 309 3.00 6.35 4.31
CA ASP A 309 3.93 5.45 3.62
C ASP A 309 5.30 5.34 4.32
N ASP A 310 5.74 6.39 5.00
CA ASP A 310 6.98 6.37 5.79
C ASP A 310 6.85 5.50 7.05
N ILE A 311 5.68 5.49 7.68
CA ILE A 311 5.38 4.65 8.84
C ILE A 311 5.20 3.20 8.42
N THR A 312 4.40 2.93 7.38
CA THR A 312 4.20 1.55 6.89
C THR A 312 5.51 0.97 6.37
N GLY A 313 6.28 1.74 5.60
CA GLY A 313 7.61 1.35 5.13
C GLY A 313 8.58 1.06 6.27
N TYR A 314 8.65 1.92 7.29
CA TYR A 314 9.51 1.68 8.45
C TYR A 314 9.11 0.42 9.23
N MET A 315 7.82 0.26 9.56
CA MET A 315 7.33 -0.88 10.34
C MET A 315 7.52 -2.21 9.59
N SER A 316 7.16 -2.26 8.30
CA SER A 316 7.40 -3.43 7.46
C SER A 316 8.89 -3.70 7.30
N GLY A 317 9.71 -2.67 7.10
CA GLY A 317 11.16 -2.79 6.95
C GLY A 317 11.84 -3.43 8.16
N VAL A 318 11.60 -2.89 9.36
CA VAL A 318 12.23 -3.39 10.59
C VAL A 318 11.80 -4.81 10.92
N THR A 319 10.51 -5.14 10.73
CA THR A 319 9.98 -6.47 11.08
C THR A 319 10.39 -7.55 10.08
N ILE A 320 10.29 -7.28 8.77
CA ILE A 320 10.66 -8.24 7.72
C ILE A 320 12.17 -8.45 7.70
N ALA A 321 12.97 -7.37 7.66
CA ALA A 321 14.42 -7.51 7.66
C ALA A 321 14.93 -8.10 8.99
N GLY A 322 14.30 -7.76 10.11
CA GLY A 322 14.59 -8.37 11.41
C GLY A 322 14.38 -9.88 11.38
N HIS A 323 13.20 -10.34 10.95
CA HIS A 323 12.91 -11.77 10.82
C HIS A 323 13.88 -12.48 9.86
N PHE A 324 14.16 -11.87 8.71
CA PHE A 324 15.10 -12.41 7.73
C PHE A 324 16.50 -12.60 8.34
N LEU A 325 17.07 -11.56 8.97
CA LEU A 325 18.39 -11.63 9.59
C LEU A 325 18.46 -12.66 10.73
N ASP A 326 17.39 -12.76 11.53
CA ASP A 326 17.29 -13.73 12.63
C ASP A 326 17.28 -15.17 12.10
N ARG A 327 16.56 -15.43 11.01
CA ARG A 327 16.51 -16.75 10.36
C ARG A 327 17.82 -17.13 9.67
N ILE A 328 18.51 -16.17 9.05
CA ILE A 328 19.84 -16.40 8.47
C ILE A 328 20.85 -16.78 9.57
N ASN A 329 20.78 -16.11 10.73
CA ASN A 329 21.61 -16.38 11.91
C ASN A 329 23.13 -16.48 11.62
N ASP A 330 23.63 -15.59 10.75
CA ASP A 330 25.04 -15.56 10.35
C ASP A 330 25.82 -14.50 11.14
N ALA A 331 26.87 -14.91 11.84
CA ALA A 331 27.71 -14.01 12.63
C ALA A 331 28.39 -12.89 11.80
N SER A 332 28.57 -13.09 10.49
CA SER A 332 29.14 -12.10 9.57
C SER A 332 28.24 -10.89 9.34
N ILE A 333 26.94 -10.99 9.63
CA ILE A 333 26.00 -9.85 9.66
C ILE A 333 26.52 -8.80 10.65
N TRP A 334 26.86 -9.23 11.86
CA TRP A 334 27.35 -8.36 12.94
C TRP A 334 28.78 -7.88 12.70
N VAL A 335 29.55 -8.56 11.84
CA VAL A 335 30.83 -8.04 11.33
C VAL A 335 30.59 -6.89 10.36
N THR A 336 29.64 -7.04 9.42
CA THR A 336 29.25 -5.99 8.47
C THR A 336 28.74 -4.74 9.19
N LEU A 337 27.93 -4.91 10.24
CA LEU A 337 27.47 -3.82 11.12
C LEU A 337 28.65 -3.07 11.78
N ARG A 338 29.65 -3.79 12.28
CA ARG A 338 30.82 -3.21 12.98
C ARG A 338 31.79 -2.47 12.07
N GLN A 339 31.88 -2.87 10.80
CA GLN A 339 32.77 -2.25 9.83
C GLN A 339 32.38 -0.80 9.51
N ASP A 340 31.07 -0.52 9.43
CA ASP A 340 30.56 0.82 9.14
C ASP A 340 29.30 1.16 9.97
N PRO A 341 29.45 1.44 11.28
CA PRO A 341 28.30 1.64 12.17
C PRO A 341 27.39 2.81 11.79
N GLU A 342 27.93 3.88 11.20
CA GLU A 342 27.15 5.06 10.84
C GLU A 342 26.16 4.75 9.72
N ARG A 343 26.51 3.87 8.79
CA ARG A 343 25.66 3.48 7.65
C ARG A 343 24.31 2.88 8.07
N TYR A 344 24.25 2.26 9.25
CA TYR A 344 23.06 1.57 9.74
C TYR A 344 22.31 2.36 10.83
N ILE A 345 22.75 3.57 11.14
CA ILE A 345 22.02 4.47 12.05
C ILE A 345 21.31 5.52 11.18
N HIS A 346 20.01 5.71 11.37
CA HIS A 346 19.23 6.67 10.58
C HIS A 346 19.83 8.08 10.59
N ASP A 347 19.83 8.76 9.44
CA ASP A 347 20.42 10.10 9.26
C ASP A 347 19.91 11.14 10.28
N ALA A 348 18.62 11.06 10.64
CA ALA A 348 18.03 11.90 11.69
C ALA A 348 18.79 11.79 13.02
N MET A 349 19.19 10.57 13.41
CA MET A 349 19.98 10.33 14.63
C MET A 349 21.40 10.89 14.51
N GLN A 350 21.97 10.92 13.31
CA GLN A 350 23.32 11.44 13.06
C GLN A 350 23.40 12.97 12.99
N HIS A 351 22.28 13.64 12.72
CA HIS A 351 22.23 15.08 12.49
C HIS A 351 22.88 15.87 13.63
N GLY A 352 23.79 16.80 13.32
CA GLY A 352 24.48 17.58 14.35
C GLY A 352 25.54 16.84 15.18
N ALA A 353 25.70 15.52 15.02
CA ALA A 353 26.69 14.76 15.79
C ALA A 353 28.15 15.08 15.38
N ARG A 354 28.39 15.53 14.15
CA ARG A 354 29.72 15.94 13.65
C ARG A 354 30.12 17.36 14.07
N ASP A 355 29.15 18.26 14.27
CA ASP A 355 29.35 19.65 14.69
C ASP A 355 29.41 19.83 16.22
N SER A 356 29.45 18.71 16.94
CA SER A 356 29.25 18.57 18.38
C SER A 356 30.38 19.10 19.28
N ASN A 357 31.46 19.64 18.72
CA ASN A 357 32.49 20.36 19.49
C ASN A 357 31.93 21.63 20.19
N ARG A 358 30.70 22.04 19.87
CA ARG A 358 29.99 23.17 20.50
C ARG A 358 28.87 22.76 21.47
N PHE A 359 28.56 21.47 21.60
CA PHE A 359 27.56 21.01 22.56
C PHE A 359 28.24 20.62 23.88
N PRO A 360 27.73 21.06 25.04
CA PRO A 360 28.24 20.65 26.35
C PRO A 360 27.82 19.19 26.64
N LEU A 361 28.39 18.25 25.89
CA LEU A 361 28.17 16.80 26.01
C LEU A 361 28.84 16.19 27.26
N ALA A 362 29.58 17.01 28.01
CA ALA A 362 30.18 16.61 29.27
C ALA A 362 29.16 16.57 30.44
N LEU A 363 27.95 17.11 30.23
CA LEU A 363 26.90 17.15 31.24
C LEU A 363 26.00 15.92 31.14
N ARG A 364 25.66 15.30 32.28
CA ARG A 364 24.71 14.19 32.33
C ARG A 364 23.31 14.72 32.01
N PRO A 365 22.38 13.90 31.49
CA PRO A 365 20.99 14.34 31.26
C PRO A 365 20.32 14.96 32.49
N ALA A 366 20.75 14.57 33.69
CA ALA A 366 20.28 15.15 34.96
C ALA A 366 20.71 16.61 35.18
N ASP A 367 21.69 17.11 34.44
CA ASP A 367 22.25 18.46 34.55
C ASP A 367 21.60 19.43 33.54
N TRP A 368 20.68 18.95 32.68
CA TRP A 368 20.00 19.74 31.65
C TRP A 368 18.75 20.44 32.21
N ILE A 369 18.95 21.25 33.24
CA ILE A 369 17.89 21.96 33.96
C ILE A 369 18.07 23.46 33.75
N GLY A 370 17.13 24.11 33.07
CA GLY A 370 17.17 25.55 32.82
C GLY A 370 16.39 25.96 31.57
N PRO A 371 15.95 27.23 31.47
CA PRO A 371 15.19 27.73 30.32
C PRO A 371 15.95 27.60 28.98
N GLU A 372 17.28 27.62 29.00
CA GLU A 372 18.13 27.46 27.81
C GLU A 372 17.99 26.09 27.13
N TRP A 373 17.58 25.05 27.89
CA TRP A 373 17.35 23.69 27.39
C TRP A 373 15.96 23.49 26.75
N GLU A 374 15.07 24.46 26.94
CA GLU A 374 13.73 24.55 26.34
C GLU A 374 13.70 25.42 25.06
N GLU A 375 14.82 26.07 24.74
CA GLU A 375 14.97 26.81 23.49
C GLU A 375 15.07 25.86 22.29
N ASP A 376 14.66 26.36 21.12
CA ASP A 376 14.76 25.60 19.88
C ASP A 376 16.23 25.36 19.52
N ALA A 377 16.56 24.12 19.20
CA ALA A 377 17.90 23.76 18.81
C ALA A 377 18.26 24.44 17.47
N PRO A 378 19.47 25.03 17.34
CA PRO A 378 19.91 25.63 16.09
C PRO A 378 19.85 24.60 14.94
N PRO A 379 19.42 24.97 13.71
CA PRO A 379 19.24 24.02 12.61
C PRO A 379 20.48 23.20 12.23
N LYS A 380 21.69 23.69 12.58
CA LYS A 380 22.95 22.96 12.39
C LYS A 380 23.08 21.73 13.30
N VAL A 381 22.32 21.67 14.40
CA VAL A 381 22.43 20.60 15.39
C VAL A 381 21.10 19.95 15.74
N GLY A 382 20.00 20.72 15.75
CA GLY A 382 18.64 20.21 15.93
C GLY A 382 17.95 19.88 14.62
N LEU A 383 17.07 18.89 14.65
CA LEU A 383 16.04 18.69 13.64
C LEU A 383 14.93 19.76 13.81
N PRO A 384 14.05 19.94 12.81
CA PRO A 384 12.93 20.87 12.93
C PRO A 384 12.13 20.60 14.20
N THR A 385 11.78 21.65 14.95
CA THR A 385 11.01 21.60 16.21
C THR A 385 11.71 20.95 17.41
N GLU A 386 12.93 20.41 17.26
CA GLU A 386 13.67 19.88 18.41
C GLU A 386 14.10 21.00 19.36
N LYS A 387 13.90 20.77 20.66
CA LYS A 387 14.52 21.57 21.72
C LYS A 387 15.99 21.23 21.88
N LEU A 388 16.77 22.15 22.47
CA LEU A 388 18.20 21.94 22.71
C LEU A 388 18.48 20.66 23.51
N ARG A 389 17.64 20.32 24.50
CA ARG A 389 17.74 19.07 25.25
C ARG A 389 17.50 17.82 24.40
N GLU A 390 16.58 17.89 23.45
CA GLU A 390 16.18 16.76 22.61
C GLU A 390 17.29 16.48 21.59
N ALA A 391 17.83 17.54 20.98
CA ALA A 391 19.01 17.45 20.12
C ALA A 391 20.22 16.88 20.88
N ALA A 392 20.45 17.31 22.13
CA ALA A 392 21.52 16.76 22.96
C ALA A 392 21.31 15.27 23.29
N TYR A 393 20.07 14.88 23.63
CA TYR A 393 19.71 13.48 23.89
C TYR A 393 19.94 12.60 22.66
N ARG A 394 19.49 13.06 21.49
CA ARG A 394 19.67 12.35 20.21
C ARG A 394 21.14 12.16 19.86
N VAL A 395 21.98 13.20 20.02
CA VAL A 395 23.43 13.10 19.78
C VAL A 395 24.11 12.15 20.77
N LEU A 396 23.71 12.16 22.06
CA LEU A 396 24.21 11.18 23.04
C LEU A 396 23.78 9.76 22.67
N ALA A 397 22.52 9.55 22.32
CA ALA A 397 21.98 8.25 21.89
C ALA A 397 22.74 7.72 20.66
N PHE A 398 22.98 8.57 19.64
CA PHE A 398 23.79 8.21 18.47
C PHE A 398 25.20 7.74 18.87
N ARG A 399 25.89 8.48 19.74
CA ARG A 399 27.25 8.13 20.21
C ARG A 399 27.25 6.84 21.00
N ASP A 400 26.26 6.64 21.86
CA ASP A 400 26.10 5.42 22.64
C ASP A 400 25.84 4.22 21.73
N THR A 401 24.88 4.31 20.82
CA THR A 401 24.60 3.26 19.82
C THR A 401 25.85 2.93 19.02
N LYS A 402 26.58 3.93 18.51
CA LYS A 402 27.82 3.73 17.77
C LYS A 402 28.90 3.03 18.61
N ARG A 403 29.04 3.38 19.89
CA ARG A 403 29.94 2.71 20.84
C ARG A 403 29.53 1.24 21.03
N ARG A 404 28.25 0.97 21.28
CA ARG A 404 27.68 -0.38 21.47
C ARG A 404 27.88 -1.27 20.25
N ILE A 405 27.72 -0.72 19.05
CA ILE A 405 28.04 -1.44 17.82
C ILE A 405 29.52 -1.82 17.81
N LYS A 406 30.42 -0.84 18.00
CA LYS A 406 31.88 -1.08 17.94
C LYS A 406 32.40 -2.05 19.01
N SER A 407 31.83 -2.03 20.21
CA SER A 407 32.20 -2.97 21.28
C SER A 407 31.67 -4.39 21.03
N GLY A 408 30.74 -4.56 20.08
CA GLY A 408 30.09 -5.85 19.81
C GLY A 408 28.96 -6.17 20.80
N GLU A 409 28.47 -5.18 21.55
CA GLU A 409 27.29 -5.31 22.42
C GLU A 409 26.00 -5.51 21.61
N ILE A 410 25.97 -5.07 20.35
CA ILE A 410 24.86 -5.33 19.41
C ILE A 410 25.31 -6.45 18.48
N ASN A 411 24.85 -7.66 18.75
CA ASN A 411 25.23 -8.88 18.03
C ASN A 411 24.07 -9.86 17.81
N ASP A 412 22.85 -9.38 17.99
CA ASP A 412 21.60 -10.10 17.73
C ASP A 412 20.53 -9.12 17.24
N VAL A 413 19.46 -9.66 16.64
CA VAL A 413 18.41 -8.87 16.01
C VAL A 413 17.63 -8.04 17.04
N ASN A 414 17.35 -8.57 18.24
CA ASN A 414 16.61 -7.84 19.27
C ASN A 414 17.39 -6.62 19.76
N ALA A 415 18.70 -6.76 19.95
CA ALA A 415 19.59 -5.66 20.30
C ALA A 415 19.63 -4.60 19.18
N ALA A 416 19.62 -5.03 17.92
CA ALA A 416 19.62 -4.14 16.76
C ALA A 416 18.29 -3.37 16.59
N ILE A 417 17.15 -4.04 16.79
CA ILE A 417 15.81 -3.42 16.82
C ILE A 417 15.73 -2.41 17.98
N THR A 418 16.17 -2.80 19.18
CA THR A 418 16.17 -1.94 20.37
C THR A 418 17.03 -0.68 20.16
N ALA A 419 18.11 -0.81 19.39
CA ALA A 419 18.99 0.30 19.03
C ALA A 419 18.46 1.15 17.86
N ASN A 420 17.28 0.82 17.31
CA ASN A 420 16.65 1.47 16.17
C ASN A 420 17.58 1.59 14.95
N LEU A 421 18.15 0.46 14.55
CA LEU A 421 19.05 0.38 13.39
C LEU A 421 18.26 0.14 12.09
N ASN A 422 18.82 0.62 10.97
CA ASN A 422 18.30 0.35 9.64
C ASN A 422 18.65 -1.09 9.22
N LEU A 423 17.78 -2.03 9.59
CA LEU A 423 17.97 -3.47 9.34
C LEU A 423 17.84 -3.84 7.86
N VAL A 424 17.03 -3.10 7.09
CA VAL A 424 16.90 -3.31 5.64
C VAL A 424 18.24 -3.07 4.97
N GLN A 425 18.86 -1.91 5.23
CA GLN A 425 20.18 -1.60 4.68
C GLN A 425 21.25 -2.60 5.14
N LEU A 426 21.21 -3.03 6.40
CA LEU A 426 22.12 -4.06 6.93
C LEU A 426 21.97 -5.40 6.18
N ALA A 427 20.73 -5.83 5.93
CA ALA A 427 20.45 -7.04 5.18
C ALA A 427 20.94 -6.94 3.73
N LEU A 428 20.67 -5.83 3.04
CA LEU A 428 21.11 -5.60 1.66
C LEU A 428 22.64 -5.55 1.53
N ASP A 429 23.33 -4.84 2.43
CA ASP A 429 24.79 -4.77 2.42
C ASP A 429 25.44 -6.11 2.79
N TRP A 430 24.79 -6.92 3.63
CA TRP A 430 25.24 -8.28 3.89
C TRP A 430 25.00 -9.18 2.67
N LEU A 431 23.82 -9.13 2.05
CA LEU A 431 23.44 -9.93 0.89
C LEU A 431 24.34 -9.68 -0.33
N SER A 432 24.64 -8.41 -0.62
CA SER A 432 25.52 -8.01 -1.74
C SER A 432 26.95 -8.58 -1.65
N LYS A 433 27.39 -9.03 -0.46
CA LYS A 433 28.69 -9.67 -0.25
C LYS A 433 28.65 -11.19 -0.39
N GLN A 434 27.46 -11.78 -0.51
CA GLN A 434 27.31 -13.24 -0.55
C GLN A 434 27.57 -13.79 -1.95
N THR A 435 28.53 -14.70 -2.04
CA THR A 435 28.84 -15.42 -3.30
C THR A 435 28.69 -16.94 -3.15
N SER A 436 28.49 -17.42 -1.92
CA SER A 436 28.36 -18.84 -1.63
C SER A 436 27.01 -19.36 -2.12
N PRO A 437 26.97 -20.42 -2.95
CA PRO A 437 25.71 -20.97 -3.44
C PRO A 437 24.81 -21.50 -2.31
N THR A 438 25.39 -22.02 -1.23
CA THR A 438 24.61 -22.49 -0.07
C THR A 438 23.95 -21.33 0.65
N THR A 439 24.68 -20.25 0.91
CA THR A 439 24.14 -19.05 1.57
C THR A 439 23.08 -18.37 0.72
N LEU A 440 23.30 -18.25 -0.59
CA LEU A 440 22.33 -17.69 -1.53
C LEU A 440 21.05 -18.53 -1.58
N LEU A 441 21.17 -19.86 -1.61
CA LEU A 441 20.02 -20.77 -1.59
C LEU A 441 19.26 -20.67 -0.26
N THR A 442 19.96 -20.63 0.88
CA THR A 442 19.34 -20.45 2.20
C THR A 442 18.61 -19.12 2.30
N ALA A 443 19.21 -18.03 1.80
CA ALA A 443 18.57 -16.71 1.77
C ALA A 443 17.31 -16.71 0.89
N TRP A 444 17.39 -17.30 -0.30
CA TRP A 444 16.22 -17.46 -1.18
C TRP A 444 15.10 -18.25 -0.50
N GLN A 445 15.43 -19.39 0.12
CA GLN A 445 14.44 -20.24 0.82
C GLN A 445 13.83 -19.54 2.04
N THR A 446 14.63 -18.76 2.77
CA THR A 446 14.14 -17.97 3.90
C THR A 446 13.13 -16.94 3.44
N LEU A 447 13.39 -16.23 2.35
CA LEU A 447 12.42 -15.30 1.77
C LEU A 447 11.19 -16.05 1.23
N ALA A 448 11.37 -17.13 0.46
CA ALA A 448 10.29 -17.91 -0.15
C ALA A 448 9.30 -18.54 0.84
N THR A 449 9.71 -18.73 2.09
CA THR A 449 8.86 -19.30 3.16
C THR A 449 8.34 -18.24 4.15
N LEU A 450 8.73 -16.97 4.00
CA LEU A 450 8.37 -15.89 4.90
C LEU A 450 6.93 -15.43 4.64
N LYS A 451 6.02 -15.64 5.60
CA LYS A 451 4.62 -15.21 5.49
C LYS A 451 4.37 -13.92 6.29
N VAL A 452 3.97 -12.85 5.61
CA VAL A 452 3.61 -11.53 6.19
C VAL A 452 2.10 -11.39 6.22
N LEU A 453 1.54 -11.18 7.41
CA LEU A 453 0.12 -10.94 7.62
C LEU A 453 -0.14 -9.47 7.99
N ASP A 454 -1.08 -8.84 7.29
CA ASP A 454 -1.81 -7.68 7.78
C ASP A 454 -3.25 -8.08 8.17
N PRO A 455 -3.57 -8.18 9.47
CA PRO A 455 -4.86 -8.67 9.93
C PRO A 455 -5.99 -7.64 9.81
N THR A 456 -5.67 -6.39 9.47
CA THR A 456 -6.63 -5.29 9.28
C THR A 456 -6.16 -4.42 8.11
N CYS A 457 -6.12 -5.04 6.93
CA CYS A 457 -5.32 -4.54 5.84
C CYS A 457 -5.85 -3.29 5.16
N GLY A 458 -7.13 -2.94 5.36
CA GLY A 458 -7.77 -1.82 4.73
C GLY A 458 -7.54 -1.85 3.22
N SER A 459 -7.01 -0.77 2.66
CA SER A 459 -6.68 -0.70 1.24
C SER A 459 -5.34 -1.37 0.86
N GLY A 460 -4.66 -2.06 1.77
CA GLY A 460 -3.42 -2.79 1.54
C GLY A 460 -2.13 -1.96 1.67
N ALA A 461 -2.14 -0.88 2.46
CA ALA A 461 -0.95 -0.01 2.61
C ALA A 461 0.28 -0.74 3.19
N PHE A 462 0.12 -1.55 4.25
CA PHE A 462 1.22 -2.37 4.78
C PHE A 462 1.60 -3.51 3.84
N LEU A 463 0.64 -4.09 3.10
CA LEU A 463 0.92 -5.15 2.12
C LEU A 463 1.83 -4.64 1.00
N LEU A 464 1.56 -3.44 0.46
CA LEU A 464 2.42 -2.80 -0.53
C LEU A 464 3.78 -2.40 0.04
N ALA A 465 3.83 -1.91 1.29
CA ALA A 465 5.09 -1.61 1.96
C ALA A 465 5.92 -2.88 2.17
N ALA A 466 5.29 -3.98 2.58
CA ALA A 466 5.92 -5.29 2.71
C ALA A 466 6.40 -5.82 1.36
N MET A 467 5.62 -5.65 0.29
CA MET A 467 6.03 -6.00 -1.07
C MET A 467 7.33 -5.29 -1.46
N LYS A 468 7.43 -3.97 -1.24
CA LYS A 468 8.62 -3.17 -1.57
C LYS A 468 9.87 -3.66 -0.81
N VAL A 469 9.74 -3.91 0.50
CA VAL A 469 10.85 -4.43 1.32
C VAL A 469 11.29 -5.81 0.86
N LEU A 470 10.34 -6.72 0.62
CA LEU A 470 10.64 -8.06 0.13
C LEU A 470 11.28 -8.01 -1.26
N GLU A 471 10.77 -7.16 -2.16
CA GLU A 471 11.32 -6.96 -3.51
C GLU A 471 12.79 -6.58 -3.46
N GLU A 472 13.18 -5.59 -2.63
CA GLU A 472 14.59 -5.21 -2.45
C GLU A 472 15.47 -6.37 -1.98
N LEU A 473 15.00 -7.15 -1.00
CA LEU A 473 15.73 -8.31 -0.47
C LEU A 473 15.85 -9.43 -1.51
N TYR A 474 14.75 -9.76 -2.19
CA TYR A 474 14.73 -10.76 -3.26
C TYR A 474 15.62 -10.37 -4.42
N GLU A 475 15.57 -9.11 -4.88
CA GLU A 475 16.42 -8.61 -5.96
C GLU A 475 17.91 -8.76 -5.62
N SER A 476 18.30 -8.43 -4.39
CA SER A 476 19.68 -8.56 -3.93
C SER A 476 20.15 -10.02 -3.91
N VAL A 477 19.34 -10.95 -3.38
CA VAL A 477 19.63 -12.39 -3.44
C VAL A 477 19.70 -12.86 -4.88
N PHE A 478 18.74 -12.45 -5.71
CA PHE A 478 18.62 -12.87 -7.10
C PHE A 478 19.79 -12.39 -7.97
N GLU A 479 20.30 -11.18 -7.73
CA GLU A 479 21.53 -10.70 -8.35
C GLU A 479 22.73 -11.58 -8.01
N GLY A 480 22.91 -11.93 -6.73
CA GLY A 480 23.94 -12.86 -6.29
C GLY A 480 23.82 -14.24 -6.95
N ILE A 481 22.59 -14.77 -7.07
CA ILE A 481 22.28 -16.02 -7.77
C ILE A 481 22.67 -15.94 -9.25
N ARG A 482 22.25 -14.90 -9.97
CA ARG A 482 22.58 -14.70 -11.40
C ARG A 482 24.08 -14.62 -11.62
N HIS A 483 24.79 -13.88 -10.77
CA HIS A 483 26.25 -13.78 -10.85
C HIS A 483 26.92 -15.14 -10.64
N HIS A 484 26.45 -15.93 -9.67
CA HIS A 484 26.95 -17.29 -9.44
C HIS A 484 26.72 -18.21 -10.65
N VAL A 485 25.49 -18.22 -11.20
CA VAL A 485 25.12 -19.08 -12.33
C VAL A 485 25.91 -18.72 -13.59
N ALA A 486 26.05 -17.42 -13.89
CA ALA A 486 26.82 -16.95 -15.06
C ALA A 486 28.34 -17.19 -14.93
N GLY A 487 28.88 -17.11 -13.70
CA GLY A 487 30.31 -17.24 -13.44
C GLY A 487 30.80 -18.67 -13.19
N SER A 488 29.92 -19.65 -13.06
CA SER A 488 30.28 -21.04 -12.72
C SER A 488 30.25 -21.96 -13.94
N SER A 489 31.28 -22.80 -14.10
CA SER A 489 31.28 -23.86 -15.13
C SER A 489 30.34 -25.02 -14.79
N HIS A 490 30.01 -25.20 -13.51
CA HIS A 490 29.06 -26.20 -13.02
C HIS A 490 28.15 -25.54 -11.98
N PRO A 491 27.16 -24.71 -12.42
CA PRO A 491 26.29 -23.99 -11.51
C PRO A 491 25.43 -24.95 -10.70
N ASN A 492 25.06 -24.54 -9.49
CA ASN A 492 24.14 -25.31 -8.66
C ASN A 492 22.78 -25.48 -9.40
N PRO A 493 22.25 -26.71 -9.58
CA PRO A 493 21.04 -26.94 -10.37
C PRO A 493 19.80 -26.19 -9.87
N TYR A 494 19.64 -26.02 -8.56
CA TYR A 494 18.51 -25.29 -7.98
C TYR A 494 18.60 -23.79 -8.28
N LEU A 495 19.81 -23.24 -8.21
CA LEU A 495 20.04 -21.83 -8.57
C LEU A 495 19.82 -21.58 -10.06
N SER A 496 20.21 -22.52 -10.92
CA SER A 496 19.93 -22.46 -12.35
C SER A 496 18.43 -22.50 -12.65
N ALA A 497 17.65 -23.31 -11.92
CA ALA A 497 16.20 -23.36 -12.05
C ALA A 497 15.55 -22.03 -11.69
N ILE A 498 15.95 -21.41 -10.57
CA ILE A 498 15.44 -20.08 -10.16
C ILE A 498 15.70 -19.02 -11.24
N VAL A 499 16.86 -19.05 -11.89
CA VAL A 499 17.17 -18.13 -13.00
C VAL A 499 16.31 -18.43 -14.23
N ALA A 500 16.12 -19.70 -14.57
CA ALA A 500 15.30 -20.12 -15.71
C ALA A 500 13.83 -19.72 -15.55
N ASP A 501 13.28 -19.85 -14.34
CA ASP A 501 11.88 -19.48 -14.05
C ASP A 501 11.62 -17.97 -14.16
N SER A 502 12.67 -17.15 -14.21
CA SER A 502 12.59 -15.69 -14.34
C SER A 502 12.73 -15.15 -15.77
N GLU A 503 12.78 -16.04 -16.78
CA GLU A 503 13.00 -15.67 -18.19
C GLU A 503 11.87 -14.77 -18.73
N GLY A 504 12.13 -13.44 -18.80
CA GLY A 504 11.23 -12.46 -19.41
C GLY A 504 11.23 -11.11 -18.70
N ASN A 505 10.72 -11.09 -17.46
CA ASN A 505 10.68 -9.91 -16.60
C ASN A 505 10.89 -10.30 -15.13
N SER A 506 12.13 -10.14 -14.64
CA SER A 506 12.48 -10.51 -13.26
C SER A 506 11.70 -9.73 -12.20
N ALA A 507 11.40 -8.45 -12.44
CA ALA A 507 10.65 -7.65 -11.48
C ALA A 507 9.20 -8.13 -11.37
N TYR A 508 8.57 -8.48 -12.49
CA TYR A 508 7.24 -9.08 -12.48
C TYR A 508 7.23 -10.45 -11.77
N PHE A 509 8.17 -11.33 -12.13
CA PHE A 509 8.33 -12.65 -11.51
C PHE A 509 8.47 -12.55 -9.99
N LEU A 510 9.35 -11.66 -9.50
CA LEU A 510 9.55 -11.46 -8.06
C LEU A 510 8.28 -10.91 -7.38
N ARG A 511 7.66 -9.85 -7.93
CA ARG A 511 6.42 -9.30 -7.35
C ARG A 511 5.28 -10.32 -7.32
N LYS A 512 5.15 -11.15 -8.36
CA LYS A 512 4.13 -12.20 -8.45
C LYS A 512 4.38 -13.27 -7.39
N SER A 513 5.62 -13.73 -7.24
CA SER A 513 6.01 -14.66 -6.19
C SER A 513 5.72 -14.08 -4.80
N ILE A 514 6.08 -12.81 -4.56
CA ILE A 514 5.80 -12.10 -3.31
C ILE A 514 4.29 -12.02 -3.02
N ALA A 515 3.49 -11.63 -4.00
CA ALA A 515 2.05 -11.50 -3.84
C ALA A 515 1.37 -12.85 -3.51
N LEU A 516 1.84 -13.95 -4.10
CA LEU A 516 1.27 -15.29 -3.91
C LEU A 516 1.71 -15.99 -2.63
N HIS A 517 2.98 -15.84 -2.26
CA HIS A 517 3.61 -16.70 -1.26
C HIS A 517 3.94 -15.97 0.03
N ASN A 518 4.14 -14.65 -0.03
CA ASN A 518 4.55 -13.86 1.13
C ASN A 518 3.43 -13.03 1.73
N LEU A 519 2.49 -12.50 0.95
CA LEU A 519 1.54 -11.50 1.44
C LEU A 519 0.18 -12.12 1.79
N TYR A 520 -0.30 -11.80 2.98
CA TYR A 520 -1.60 -12.22 3.51
C TYR A 520 -2.31 -11.04 4.16
N GLY A 521 -3.60 -10.89 3.90
CA GLY A 521 -4.38 -9.75 4.37
C GLY A 521 -5.76 -10.18 4.85
N VAL A 522 -6.26 -9.56 5.91
CA VAL A 522 -7.66 -9.70 6.33
C VAL A 522 -8.25 -8.32 6.61
N ASP A 523 -9.50 -8.11 6.20
CA ASP A 523 -10.28 -6.94 6.63
C ASP A 523 -11.75 -7.31 6.80
N ILE A 524 -12.47 -6.59 7.65
CA ILE A 524 -13.91 -6.84 7.86
C ILE A 524 -14.76 -6.29 6.71
N LEU A 525 -14.24 -5.30 5.97
CA LEU A 525 -14.95 -4.66 4.87
C LEU A 525 -14.54 -5.29 3.55
N GLU A 526 -15.52 -5.93 2.88
CA GLU A 526 -15.32 -6.56 1.58
C GLU A 526 -14.79 -5.56 0.53
N GLU A 527 -15.27 -4.32 0.54
CA GLU A 527 -14.78 -3.31 -0.39
C GLU A 527 -13.30 -2.98 -0.15
N ALA A 528 -12.80 -3.00 1.09
CA ALA A 528 -11.40 -2.74 1.39
C ALA A 528 -10.49 -3.84 0.83
N VAL A 529 -10.93 -5.10 0.99
CA VAL A 529 -10.26 -6.28 0.44
C VAL A 529 -10.16 -6.22 -1.09
N GLU A 530 -11.24 -5.87 -1.80
CA GLU A 530 -11.19 -5.72 -3.26
C GLU A 530 -10.20 -4.64 -3.71
N ILE A 531 -10.13 -3.54 -2.98
CA ILE A 531 -9.19 -2.45 -3.27
C ILE A 531 -7.74 -2.89 -3.02
N ALA A 532 -7.48 -3.61 -1.93
CA ALA A 532 -6.16 -4.15 -1.64
C ALA A 532 -5.69 -5.07 -2.76
N ARG A 533 -6.56 -6.00 -3.22
CA ARG A 533 -6.26 -6.87 -4.38
C ARG A 533 -6.01 -6.05 -5.65
N LEU A 534 -6.88 -5.08 -5.96
CA LEU A 534 -6.71 -4.20 -7.11
C LEU A 534 -5.36 -3.48 -7.08
N ARG A 535 -4.94 -2.92 -5.93
CA ARG A 535 -3.67 -2.21 -5.82
C ARG A 535 -2.47 -3.15 -5.98
N LEU A 536 -2.54 -4.38 -5.45
CA LEU A 536 -1.51 -5.39 -5.69
C LEU A 536 -1.42 -5.78 -7.17
N PHE A 537 -2.55 -5.91 -7.86
CA PHE A 537 -2.58 -6.14 -9.31
C PHE A 537 -1.99 -4.97 -10.10
N LEU A 538 -2.32 -3.73 -9.74
CA LEU A 538 -1.74 -2.55 -10.39
C LEU A 538 -0.22 -2.47 -10.14
N ALA A 539 0.25 -2.86 -8.96
CA ALA A 539 1.67 -2.92 -8.65
C ALA A 539 2.41 -3.97 -9.51
N LEU A 540 1.77 -5.09 -9.83
CA LEU A 540 2.32 -6.09 -10.77
C LEU A 540 2.36 -5.55 -12.20
N VAL A 541 1.24 -5.02 -12.70
CA VAL A 541 1.17 -4.51 -14.08
C VAL A 541 2.11 -3.32 -14.30
N ALA A 542 2.36 -2.52 -13.26
CA ALA A 542 3.28 -1.38 -13.35
C ALA A 542 4.72 -1.76 -13.76
N THR A 543 5.18 -2.98 -13.48
CA THR A 543 6.52 -3.47 -13.86
C THR A 543 6.60 -3.95 -15.31
N VAL A 544 5.47 -3.98 -16.03
CA VAL A 544 5.38 -4.48 -17.40
C VAL A 544 5.30 -3.29 -18.37
N ASP A 545 6.24 -3.26 -19.32
CA ASP A 545 6.28 -2.24 -20.37
C ASP A 545 5.77 -2.74 -21.72
N GLN A 546 5.81 -4.05 -21.95
CA GLN A 546 5.39 -4.70 -23.19
C GLN A 546 4.31 -5.73 -22.89
N ARG A 547 3.21 -5.70 -23.65
CA ARG A 547 2.06 -6.58 -23.42
C ARG A 547 2.41 -8.05 -23.51
N GLU A 548 3.34 -8.42 -24.39
CA GLU A 548 3.76 -9.82 -24.62
C GLU A 548 4.46 -10.41 -23.40
N ARG A 549 4.92 -9.56 -22.47
CA ARG A 549 5.53 -9.95 -21.20
C ARG A 549 4.55 -9.91 -20.03
N LEU A 550 3.28 -9.58 -20.28
CA LEU A 550 2.25 -9.65 -19.26
C LEU A 550 1.85 -11.12 -19.10
N GLU A 551 2.36 -11.72 -18.04
CA GLU A 551 1.90 -13.02 -17.57
C GLU A 551 0.51 -12.89 -16.90
N PRO A 552 -0.20 -14.02 -16.71
CA PRO A 552 -1.43 -14.03 -15.92
C PRO A 552 -1.17 -13.49 -14.51
N LEU A 553 -2.11 -12.71 -13.99
CA LEU A 553 -2.05 -12.20 -12.62
C LEU A 553 -2.23 -13.35 -11.61
N PRO A 554 -1.70 -13.21 -10.40
CA PRO A 554 -1.96 -14.18 -9.35
C PRO A 554 -3.43 -14.18 -8.90
N ASP A 555 -3.93 -15.31 -8.42
CA ASP A 555 -5.21 -15.36 -7.72
C ASP A 555 -4.99 -15.05 -6.23
N LEU A 556 -5.40 -13.86 -5.81
CA LEU A 556 -5.20 -13.33 -4.46
C LEU A 556 -6.40 -13.58 -3.53
N ASP A 557 -7.46 -14.26 -4.00
CA ASP A 557 -8.66 -14.51 -3.19
C ASP A 557 -8.34 -15.32 -1.93
N MET A 558 -7.34 -16.19 -2.03
CA MET A 558 -6.94 -17.06 -0.93
C MET A 558 -5.96 -16.41 0.05
N ASN A 559 -5.28 -15.34 -0.38
CA ASN A 559 -4.29 -14.60 0.40
C ASN A 559 -4.91 -13.40 1.12
N ILE A 560 -5.82 -12.68 0.44
CA ILE A 560 -6.49 -11.48 0.97
C ILE A 560 -7.97 -11.81 1.16
N ARG A 561 -8.44 -11.86 2.41
CA ARG A 561 -9.77 -12.38 2.77
C ARG A 561 -10.61 -11.38 3.56
N CYS A 562 -11.92 -11.51 3.44
CA CYS A 562 -12.88 -10.72 4.21
C CYS A 562 -13.32 -11.49 5.47
N GLY A 563 -13.39 -10.81 6.61
CA GLY A 563 -14.06 -11.31 7.80
C GLY A 563 -13.60 -10.68 9.11
N ASN A 564 -14.32 -11.00 10.19
CA ASN A 564 -14.08 -10.43 11.51
C ASN A 564 -13.05 -11.26 12.30
N ILE A 565 -11.80 -10.81 12.32
CA ILE A 565 -10.71 -11.47 13.04
C ILE A 565 -10.90 -11.57 14.56
N LEU A 566 -11.82 -10.79 15.15
CA LEU A 566 -12.10 -10.80 16.59
C LEU A 566 -13.04 -11.94 17.00
N VAL A 567 -13.71 -12.58 16.03
CA VAL A 567 -14.66 -13.67 16.28
C VAL A 567 -14.25 -14.86 15.45
N GLY A 568 -13.96 -15.99 16.10
CA GLY A 568 -13.67 -17.24 15.40
C GLY A 568 -12.61 -18.07 16.10
N CYS A 569 -12.13 -19.07 15.37
CA CYS A 569 -11.16 -20.04 15.87
C CYS A 569 -9.77 -19.66 15.37
N VAL A 570 -8.81 -19.44 16.28
CA VAL A 570 -7.43 -19.09 15.92
C VAL A 570 -6.60 -20.35 15.74
N SER A 571 -6.78 -21.34 16.61
CA SER A 571 -5.96 -22.56 16.61
C SER A 571 -6.76 -23.84 16.89
N THR A 572 -6.15 -24.99 16.66
CA THR A 572 -6.69 -26.29 17.09
C THR A 572 -6.85 -26.39 18.61
N ASP A 573 -6.05 -25.63 19.37
CA ASP A 573 -6.07 -25.65 20.83
C ASP A 573 -7.27 -24.86 21.37
N ASP A 574 -7.70 -23.81 20.66
CA ASP A 574 -8.94 -23.08 21.00
C ASP A 574 -10.15 -24.02 20.96
N LEU A 575 -10.20 -24.93 19.99
CA LEU A 575 -11.26 -25.94 19.89
C LEU A 575 -11.27 -26.90 21.07
N GLN A 576 -10.09 -27.18 21.64
CA GLN A 576 -9.98 -27.98 22.86
C GLN A 576 -10.37 -27.18 24.11
N SER A 577 -10.23 -25.85 24.12
CA SER A 577 -10.69 -25.04 25.26
C SER A 577 -12.22 -24.92 25.36
N ILE A 578 -12.93 -25.03 24.23
CA ILE A 578 -14.40 -25.14 24.17
C ILE A 578 -14.89 -26.47 24.82
N HIS A 579 -13.98 -27.42 25.09
CA HIS A 579 -14.28 -28.79 25.49
C HIS A 579 -14.54 -29.03 26.98
N GLU A 580 -14.16 -28.15 27.92
CA GLU A 580 -14.14 -28.49 29.37
C GLU A 580 -15.50 -29.07 29.85
N GLY A 581 -15.60 -30.42 29.84
CA GLY A 581 -16.73 -31.21 30.32
C GLY A 581 -17.53 -32.08 29.32
N ASN A 582 -17.27 -32.14 28.00
CA ASN A 582 -18.18 -32.86 27.07
C ASN A 582 -17.50 -33.76 26.00
N TRP A 583 -17.51 -35.09 26.21
CA TRP A 583 -16.89 -36.12 25.34
C TRP A 583 -17.38 -36.11 23.88
N VAL A 584 -18.63 -35.72 23.60
CA VAL A 584 -19.20 -35.66 22.24
C VAL A 584 -18.49 -34.60 21.36
N ILE A 585 -17.82 -33.63 21.98
CA ILE A 585 -17.09 -32.56 21.29
C ILE A 585 -15.70 -33.05 20.84
N ALA A 586 -15.09 -34.05 21.49
CA ALA A 586 -13.74 -34.50 21.17
C ALA A 586 -13.63 -35.14 19.77
N GLU A 587 -14.56 -36.02 19.38
CA GLU A 587 -14.60 -36.62 18.03
C GLU A 587 -14.81 -35.55 16.94
N THR A 588 -15.59 -34.50 17.27
CA THR A 588 -15.84 -33.39 16.35
C THR A 588 -14.56 -32.57 16.12
N VAL A 589 -13.76 -32.32 17.17
CA VAL A 589 -12.47 -31.61 17.05
C VAL A 589 -11.46 -32.40 16.23
N VAL A 590 -11.39 -33.73 16.43
CA VAL A 590 -10.53 -34.60 15.60
C VAL A 590 -10.94 -34.52 14.13
N ALA A 591 -12.24 -34.63 13.85
CA ALA A 591 -12.75 -34.52 12.47
C ALA A 591 -12.48 -33.14 11.84
N ILE A 592 -12.55 -32.05 12.61
CA ILE A 592 -12.20 -30.71 12.15
C ILE A 592 -10.72 -30.62 11.80
N ASN A 593 -9.85 -31.16 12.65
CA ASN A 593 -8.41 -31.16 12.40
C ASN A 593 -8.05 -31.97 11.14
N GLU A 594 -8.66 -33.14 10.94
CA GLU A 594 -8.49 -33.93 9.71
C GLU A 594 -8.95 -33.17 8.46
N GLN A 595 -10.05 -32.42 8.56
CA GLN A 595 -10.53 -31.57 7.46
C GLN A 595 -9.57 -30.42 7.17
N ALA A 596 -9.07 -29.74 8.19
CA ALA A 596 -8.08 -28.67 8.05
C ALA A 596 -6.78 -29.17 7.39
N VAL A 597 -6.30 -30.35 7.78
CA VAL A 597 -5.13 -31.01 7.15
C VAL A 597 -5.37 -31.27 5.66
N LYS A 598 -6.53 -31.82 5.30
CA LYS A 598 -6.91 -32.01 3.89
C LYS A 598 -6.99 -30.69 3.13
N LEU A 599 -7.52 -29.65 3.76
CA LEU A 599 -7.66 -28.32 3.17
C LEU A 599 -6.31 -27.68 2.88
N ARG A 600 -5.34 -27.80 3.81
CA ARG A 600 -3.94 -27.41 3.58
C ARG A 600 -3.35 -28.13 2.37
N ASP A 601 -3.56 -29.45 2.26
CA ASP A 601 -2.98 -30.22 1.15
C ASP A 601 -3.59 -29.79 -0.20
N ILE A 602 -4.90 -29.47 -0.22
CA ILE A 602 -5.58 -28.86 -1.37
C ILE A 602 -4.98 -27.48 -1.68
N TYR A 603 -4.73 -26.65 -0.66
CA TYR A 603 -4.12 -25.34 -0.82
C TYR A 603 -2.72 -25.43 -1.45
N ARG A 604 -1.87 -26.37 -1.02
CA ARG A 604 -0.56 -26.61 -1.64
C ARG A 604 -0.67 -27.00 -3.12
N GLN A 605 -1.63 -27.85 -3.46
CA GLN A 605 -1.89 -28.22 -4.85
C GLN A 605 -2.42 -27.04 -5.69
N PHE A 606 -3.19 -26.15 -5.06
CA PHE A 606 -3.62 -24.90 -5.68
C PHE A 606 -2.44 -23.96 -5.95
N GLN A 607 -1.52 -23.77 -4.98
CA GLN A 607 -0.31 -22.97 -5.18
C GLN A 607 0.57 -23.52 -6.29
N GLU A 608 0.84 -24.82 -6.30
CA GLU A 608 1.63 -25.48 -7.36
C GLU A 608 0.99 -25.30 -8.75
N ALA A 609 -0.35 -25.33 -8.82
CA ALA A 609 -1.07 -25.06 -10.06
C ALA A 609 -0.95 -23.60 -10.52
N GLN A 610 -0.87 -22.64 -9.58
CA GLN A 610 -0.64 -21.22 -9.89
C GLN A 610 0.79 -20.99 -10.40
N ASP A 611 1.79 -21.58 -9.74
CA ASP A 611 3.20 -21.46 -10.14
C ASP A 611 3.45 -22.07 -11.54
N THR A 612 2.75 -23.16 -11.87
CA THR A 612 2.85 -23.81 -13.20
C THR A 612 1.88 -23.23 -14.24
N GLU A 613 1.09 -22.21 -13.89
CA GLU A 613 0.10 -21.53 -14.72
C GLU A 613 -0.93 -22.43 -15.42
N ARG A 614 -1.19 -23.63 -14.87
CA ARG A 614 -2.13 -24.58 -15.45
C ARG A 614 -3.56 -24.22 -15.09
N ARG A 615 -4.19 -23.36 -15.90
CA ARG A 615 -5.57 -22.86 -15.67
C ARG A 615 -6.58 -23.93 -15.27
N ALA A 616 -6.60 -25.08 -15.96
CA ALA A 616 -7.53 -26.16 -15.65
C ALA A 616 -7.32 -26.72 -14.23
N ASP A 617 -6.07 -26.83 -13.79
CA ASP A 617 -5.72 -27.27 -12.45
C ASP A 617 -6.01 -26.16 -11.41
N VAL A 618 -5.71 -24.89 -11.73
CA VAL A 618 -6.03 -23.73 -10.87
C VAL A 618 -7.53 -23.67 -10.57
N LEU A 619 -8.38 -23.73 -11.60
CA LEU A 619 -9.84 -23.71 -11.44
C LEU A 619 -10.35 -24.92 -10.64
N LYS A 620 -9.84 -26.11 -10.95
CA LYS A 620 -10.18 -27.35 -10.25
C LYS A 620 -9.83 -27.29 -8.76
N TRP A 621 -8.61 -26.86 -8.43
CA TRP A 621 -8.15 -26.80 -7.05
C TRP A 621 -8.77 -25.64 -6.29
N LYS A 622 -8.99 -24.48 -6.93
CA LYS A 622 -9.74 -23.36 -6.36
C LYS A 622 -11.15 -23.78 -5.97
N ALA A 623 -11.89 -24.44 -6.87
CA ALA A 623 -13.25 -24.90 -6.57
C ALA A 623 -13.27 -25.88 -5.38
N LYS A 624 -12.32 -26.83 -5.33
CA LYS A 624 -12.17 -27.74 -4.18
C LYS A 624 -11.84 -27.02 -2.89
N LEU A 625 -10.94 -26.03 -2.95
CA LEU A 625 -10.52 -25.23 -1.80
C LEU A 625 -11.70 -24.44 -1.26
N GLN A 626 -12.46 -23.76 -2.13
CA GLN A 626 -13.64 -23.00 -1.75
C GLN A 626 -14.73 -23.89 -1.12
N ILE A 627 -15.06 -25.02 -1.75
CA ILE A 627 -16.02 -25.99 -1.19
C ILE A 627 -15.55 -26.50 0.19
N GLY A 628 -14.26 -26.82 0.32
CA GLY A 628 -13.69 -27.31 1.57
C GLY A 628 -13.69 -26.25 2.68
N THR A 629 -13.28 -25.02 2.35
CA THR A 629 -13.29 -23.87 3.27
C THR A 629 -14.71 -23.56 3.73
N ASP A 630 -15.67 -23.47 2.82
CA ASP A 630 -17.06 -23.15 3.15
C ASP A 630 -17.70 -24.23 4.04
N ALA A 631 -17.43 -25.51 3.74
CA ALA A 631 -17.91 -26.62 4.57
C ALA A 631 -17.34 -26.57 6.00
N LEU A 632 -16.02 -26.35 6.12
CA LEU A 632 -15.34 -26.27 7.41
C LEU A 632 -15.76 -25.03 8.20
N ARG A 633 -15.85 -23.86 7.53
CA ARG A 633 -16.34 -22.60 8.10
C ARG A 633 -17.75 -22.78 8.66
N HIS A 634 -18.69 -23.31 7.86
CA HIS A 634 -20.06 -23.53 8.33
C HIS A 634 -20.12 -24.49 9.53
N GLN A 635 -19.27 -25.53 9.56
CA GLN A 635 -19.18 -26.42 10.72
C GLN A 635 -18.70 -25.68 11.97
N LEU A 636 -17.67 -24.84 11.83
CA LEU A 636 -17.11 -24.04 12.93
C LEU A 636 -18.07 -22.94 13.40
N ASP A 637 -18.74 -22.24 12.49
CA ASP A 637 -19.78 -21.24 12.80
C ASP A 637 -20.86 -21.86 13.69
N ARG A 638 -21.32 -23.07 13.34
CA ARG A 638 -22.36 -23.79 14.10
C ARG A 638 -21.91 -24.19 15.50
N LEU A 639 -20.62 -24.46 15.68
CA LEU A 639 -20.05 -24.77 16.99
C LEU A 639 -19.94 -23.49 17.82
N TYR A 640 -19.34 -22.45 17.26
CA TYR A 640 -19.14 -21.16 17.94
C TYR A 640 -20.47 -20.48 18.30
N SER A 641 -21.47 -20.53 17.42
CA SER A 641 -22.79 -19.95 17.68
C SER A 641 -23.51 -20.60 18.87
N ARG A 642 -23.18 -21.87 19.18
CA ARG A 642 -23.78 -22.59 20.32
C ARG A 642 -23.08 -22.28 21.64
N SER A 643 -21.79 -21.94 21.60
CA SER A 643 -21.00 -21.56 22.77
C SER A 643 -21.10 -20.07 23.12
N ASP A 644 -21.61 -19.24 22.20
CA ASP A 644 -21.76 -17.80 22.41
C ASP A 644 -22.90 -17.48 23.39
N SER A 645 -22.53 -17.35 24.67
CA SER A 645 -23.45 -16.99 25.75
C SER A 645 -24.11 -15.61 25.58
N GLN A 646 -23.49 -14.68 24.84
CA GLN A 646 -24.01 -13.32 24.64
C GLN A 646 -25.11 -13.24 23.56
N ALA A 647 -25.23 -14.27 22.71
CA ALA A 647 -26.21 -14.35 21.64
C ALA A 647 -27.50 -15.11 22.01
N THR A 648 -27.86 -15.16 23.30
CA THR A 648 -29.01 -15.95 23.79
C THR A 648 -30.31 -15.50 23.10
N GLY A 649 -30.96 -16.42 22.37
CA GLY A 649 -32.22 -16.16 21.65
C GLY A 649 -32.07 -15.65 20.21
N TRP A 650 -30.85 -15.57 19.67
CA TRP A 650 -30.64 -15.31 18.23
C TRP A 650 -30.71 -16.62 17.45
N ASP A 651 -31.32 -16.59 16.26
CA ASP A 651 -31.14 -17.67 15.31
C ASP A 651 -29.75 -17.63 14.67
N PHE A 652 -29.34 -18.74 14.07
CA PHE A 652 -28.02 -18.89 13.46
C PHE A 652 -27.76 -17.84 12.36
N THR A 653 -28.76 -17.52 11.56
CA THR A 653 -28.63 -16.56 10.45
C THR A 653 -28.36 -15.15 10.97
N LYS A 654 -29.09 -14.73 12.01
CA LYS A 654 -28.88 -13.45 12.68
C LYS A 654 -27.51 -13.39 13.35
N TRP A 655 -27.10 -14.48 14.01
CA TRP A 655 -25.77 -14.58 14.62
C TRP A 655 -24.67 -14.44 13.58
N HIS A 656 -24.72 -15.23 12.51
CA HIS A 656 -23.71 -15.25 11.46
C HIS A 656 -23.59 -13.87 10.77
N ASN A 657 -24.71 -13.27 10.37
CA ASN A 657 -24.71 -11.95 9.70
C ASN A 657 -24.17 -10.82 10.59
N THR A 658 -24.33 -10.94 11.91
CA THR A 658 -23.86 -9.90 12.84
C THR A 658 -22.39 -10.08 13.19
N HIS A 659 -21.94 -11.32 13.40
CA HIS A 659 -20.60 -11.60 13.92
C HIS A 659 -19.55 -11.77 12.82
N GLN A 660 -19.94 -12.23 11.63
CA GLN A 660 -19.05 -12.48 10.48
C GLN A 660 -17.76 -13.22 10.86
N PRO A 661 -17.86 -14.38 11.53
CA PRO A 661 -16.72 -15.05 12.13
C PRO A 661 -15.62 -15.38 11.11
N PHE A 662 -14.37 -15.18 11.51
CA PHE A 662 -13.18 -15.54 10.76
C PHE A 662 -12.45 -16.71 11.44
N HIS A 663 -12.56 -17.90 10.85
CA HIS A 663 -11.96 -19.12 11.39
C HIS A 663 -10.58 -19.39 10.76
N TRP A 664 -9.51 -18.91 11.38
CA TRP A 664 -8.12 -19.01 10.88
C TRP A 664 -7.74 -20.41 10.37
N ILE A 665 -8.17 -21.47 11.05
CA ILE A 665 -7.89 -22.85 10.63
C ILE A 665 -8.58 -23.27 9.31
N ALA A 666 -9.70 -22.64 8.96
CA ALA A 666 -10.39 -22.83 7.69
C ALA A 666 -9.94 -21.84 6.61
N GLU A 667 -9.59 -20.62 7.03
CA GLU A 667 -9.19 -19.55 6.12
C GLU A 667 -7.72 -19.67 5.69
N PHE A 668 -6.80 -19.92 6.62
CA PHE A 668 -5.37 -20.06 6.34
C PHE A 668 -4.83 -21.37 6.93
N PRO A 669 -5.33 -22.53 6.48
CA PRO A 669 -4.94 -23.83 7.04
C PRO A 669 -3.43 -24.09 6.93
N GLU A 670 -2.80 -23.61 5.86
CA GLU A 670 -1.36 -23.69 5.65
C GLU A 670 -0.55 -22.81 6.59
N ALA A 671 -1.03 -21.62 6.96
CA ALA A 671 -0.32 -20.78 7.92
C ALA A 671 -0.47 -21.39 9.32
N VAL A 672 -1.71 -21.69 9.74
CA VAL A 672 -2.00 -22.19 11.09
C VAL A 672 -1.32 -23.54 11.36
N LEU A 673 -1.38 -24.48 10.42
CA LEU A 673 -0.80 -25.82 10.61
C LEU A 673 0.73 -25.87 10.45
N GLU A 674 1.36 -24.81 9.95
CA GLU A 674 2.83 -24.73 9.74
C GLU A 674 3.54 -23.80 10.72
N GLY A 675 2.88 -23.43 11.83
CA GLY A 675 3.49 -22.63 12.89
C GLY A 675 3.20 -21.13 12.80
N GLY A 676 2.22 -20.72 11.99
CA GLY A 676 1.71 -19.35 11.89
C GLY A 676 2.39 -18.50 10.83
N PHE A 677 2.24 -17.19 10.97
CA PHE A 677 2.86 -16.19 10.11
C PHE A 677 4.23 -15.79 10.64
N SER A 678 5.19 -15.57 9.75
CA SER A 678 6.55 -15.12 10.08
C SER A 678 6.57 -13.72 10.65
N VAL A 679 5.75 -12.84 10.09
CA VAL A 679 5.65 -11.42 10.43
C VAL A 679 4.17 -11.02 10.46
N VAL A 680 3.78 -10.24 11.46
CA VAL A 680 2.45 -9.62 11.52
C VAL A 680 2.64 -8.11 11.60
N VAL A 681 2.14 -7.37 10.62
CA VAL A 681 2.23 -5.91 10.52
C VAL A 681 0.88 -5.35 10.11
N GLY A 682 0.38 -4.38 10.85
CA GLY A 682 -0.92 -3.78 10.57
C GLY A 682 -1.23 -2.65 11.55
N ASN A 683 -2.27 -1.89 11.25
CA ASN A 683 -2.78 -0.86 12.15
C ASN A 683 -3.95 -1.44 12.96
N PRO A 684 -3.76 -1.84 14.23
CA PRO A 684 -4.82 -2.46 15.00
C PRO A 684 -6.01 -1.50 15.20
N PRO A 685 -7.24 -2.02 15.34
CA PRO A 685 -8.42 -1.18 15.51
C PRO A 685 -8.33 -0.39 16.82
N PHE A 686 -8.39 0.95 16.74
CA PHE A 686 -8.37 1.82 17.92
C PHE A 686 -9.72 1.79 18.64
N VAL A 687 -9.80 1.11 19.78
CA VAL A 687 -10.94 1.28 20.69
C VAL A 687 -10.78 2.62 21.41
N ARG A 688 -11.80 3.48 21.35
CA ARG A 688 -11.81 4.75 22.10
C ARG A 688 -11.61 4.45 23.60
N LYS A 689 -10.59 5.05 24.22
CA LYS A 689 -10.18 4.84 25.63
C LYS A 689 -11.31 4.83 26.67
N HIS A 690 -12.43 5.52 26.44
CA HIS A 690 -13.57 5.55 27.37
C HIS A 690 -14.48 4.32 27.34
N LYS A 691 -14.26 3.37 26.41
CA LYS A 691 -14.99 2.10 26.33
C LYS A 691 -14.23 0.92 26.94
N VAL A 692 -13.01 1.15 27.46
CA VAL A 692 -12.16 0.14 28.10
C VAL A 692 -11.69 0.72 29.43
N GLU A 693 -12.08 0.13 30.56
CA GLU A 693 -11.50 0.48 31.86
C GLU A 693 -10.04 0.01 31.90
N TYR A 694 -9.12 0.91 31.56
CA TYR A 694 -7.71 0.72 31.91
C TYR A 694 -7.53 1.13 33.37
N SER A 695 -7.18 0.20 34.24
CA SER A 695 -6.62 0.53 35.55
C SER A 695 -5.24 1.16 35.32
N TYR A 696 -5.18 2.49 35.25
CA TYR A 696 -3.92 3.21 35.27
C TYR A 696 -3.32 3.10 36.67
N THR A 697 -2.27 2.29 36.83
CA THR A 697 -1.30 2.52 37.90
C THR A 697 -0.51 3.79 37.52
N PRO A 698 -0.55 4.87 38.32
CA PRO A 698 0.22 6.06 38.02
C PRO A 698 1.71 5.69 38.08
N HIS A 699 2.36 5.74 36.92
CA HIS A 699 3.80 5.54 36.82
C HIS A 699 4.51 6.76 37.44
N VAL A 700 5.15 6.55 38.60
CA VAL A 700 6.15 7.48 39.13
C VAL A 700 7.48 7.14 38.47
N TRP A 701 8.01 8.08 37.69
CA TRP A 701 9.30 7.99 37.01
C TRP A 701 10.44 7.86 38.04
N ASN A 702 11.19 6.76 38.03
CA ASN A 702 12.29 6.49 38.97
C ASN A 702 13.67 6.37 38.29
N GLY A 703 13.84 6.95 37.10
CA GLY A 703 15.16 7.26 36.55
C GLY A 703 16.03 6.06 36.15
N ARG A 704 15.45 4.88 35.92
CA ARG A 704 16.17 3.74 35.31
C ARG A 704 15.58 3.41 33.95
N PRO A 705 16.39 3.24 32.89
CA PRO A 705 15.88 2.69 31.64
C PRO A 705 15.51 1.22 31.91
N LYS A 706 14.22 0.90 31.82
CA LYS A 706 13.79 -0.48 31.63
C LYS A 706 13.62 -0.67 30.13
N CYS A 707 14.46 -1.54 29.57
CA CYS A 707 14.26 -2.11 28.25
C CYS A 707 12.87 -2.76 28.22
N TRP A 708 12.14 -2.50 27.13
CA TRP A 708 10.94 -3.24 26.77
C TRP A 708 11.33 -4.63 26.28
#